data_AF-A0A1I7T9D3-F1
#
_entry.id   AF-A0A1I7T9D3-F1
#
_cell.length_a   1.000
_cell.length_b   1.000
_cell.length_c   1.000
_cell.angle_alpha   90.00
_cell.angle_beta   90.00
_cell.angle_gamma   90.00
#
_symmetry.space_group_name_H-M   'P 1'
#
loop_
_entity.id
_entity.type
_entity.pdbx_description
1 polymer ?
#
loop_
_entity_poly.entity_id
_entity_poly.type
_entity_poly.pdbx_seq_one_letter_code
_entity_poly.pdbx_strand_id
1 'polypeptide(L)'
;MLVNPQQPRTSSAITIPTPPFMRKSYLKIKNNVEIFTSKGKYQTHIELRKSFYGFFKSKGHEILKSASLTPPENDGSLLFTNAGMNQFKPLILSSKETKRVANIQKCIRAGGKHNDLDDVGKDLHHQTFFEMMGNWSFNDAFSKEEACRYAWEYLVEKLGIDADRLYVSYFGGIEKLGLPEDKECQEIWKKIGVRTDRILPFIAENFWEMGAAGPCGPCTEIHYDRIGHRDASRLVNVDDSVVEVWNIVFMSNVRDSSGKIHRLGRNHIDTGMGFERLLSIVQNKNSNFDTDMFTPLLEKISFLTEKQVKYNGKLNSREDVAFRLVADHVRAATVAICDGVVPDGTGAGFIVRKMMRRSFLQGNSKLGIDRFALSDLIPTVVSTMNEVYPELGQSSDHIQRLFREEEIQFWKTVDKAKMRFDDVASENKSHMISGKKAFHLFETYGLPLSVTIEMARDVGKEVDEKEFEKCQFEAQKLSQKASQFKLPITADDFPSHSDKEKYNFVFDNGKYNFPQIKTKVLQVFKNQEVVDCLEENEKGFVLLEDCQFYGEQGGQTSDIGQLVVDDKTVFEVESAKKLENGRITVLFGRALHSIRKDLRVEQRLDEKRREGVMKAHSATHLLNWALQKSGLGYGQKGSSVDCDRLRFDYSTGDDDVGKDERTEMLKECEREMNKFIKNGGKTIVIETSVEEAKKIENLQSDIKEDRIGESSVRVVSLGTGIDVPVECCSGTHVHDVSMIGDIAIMSDKSMGQKLRRIIALTGDEASKSRDYAEKTFEDLKSMNPKERSKAAKKIDWKRVPLVDQYRLSSLLSKQKKH
;
A
#
# COMPACT_ATOMS: atom_id res chain seq x y z
N MET A 1 55.54 37.90 27.09
CA MET A 1 55.64 38.79 28.27
C MET A 1 54.27 39.39 28.52
N LEU A 2 53.69 39.01 29.66
CA LEU A 2 52.83 39.80 30.56
C LEU A 2 51.60 40.58 30.02
N VAL A 3 50.43 40.15 30.54
CA VAL A 3 49.41 40.98 31.23
C VAL A 3 48.18 41.45 30.41
N ASN A 4 47.09 40.67 30.58
CA ASN A 4 45.68 41.07 30.73
C ASN A 4 45.53 42.05 31.93
N PRO A 5 44.47 42.88 32.19
CA PRO A 5 43.05 42.70 31.79
C PRO A 5 42.17 44.00 31.70
N GLN A 6 40.84 43.78 31.62
CA GLN A 6 39.70 44.63 32.08
C GLN A 6 38.92 45.53 31.09
N GLN A 7 37.68 45.09 30.84
CA GLN A 7 36.44 45.88 30.60
C GLN A 7 36.07 46.71 31.86
N PRO A 8 35.18 47.76 31.85
CA PRO A 8 33.81 47.77 31.25
C PRO A 8 33.14 49.12 30.81
N ARG A 9 31.98 49.01 30.10
CA ARG A 9 30.72 49.82 30.06
C ARG A 9 30.81 51.39 30.13
N THR A 10 30.13 52.26 29.36
CA THR A 10 28.73 52.39 28.86
C THR A 10 28.59 53.60 27.87
N SER A 11 27.62 53.52 26.95
CA SER A 11 26.80 54.57 26.27
C SER A 11 27.37 55.94 25.84
N SER A 12 27.26 56.27 24.55
CA SER A 12 26.42 57.36 23.99
C SER A 12 26.73 57.61 22.51
N ALA A 13 25.72 58.08 21.77
CA ALA A 13 25.59 58.02 20.32
C ALA A 13 26.43 59.05 19.55
N ILE A 14 26.93 58.65 18.36
CA ILE A 14 27.25 59.56 17.25
C ILE A 14 26.79 58.93 15.94
N THR A 15 25.66 59.41 15.42
CA THR A 15 25.24 59.34 14.01
C THR A 15 25.96 60.41 13.19
N ILE A 16 26.36 60.15 11.92
CA ILE A 16 25.85 60.66 10.60
C ILE A 16 26.63 59.94 9.45
N PRO A 17 26.27 59.99 8.13
CA PRO A 17 25.00 59.81 7.38
C PRO A 17 25.03 58.61 6.39
N THR A 18 23.86 58.11 5.98
CA THR A 18 23.72 57.26 4.78
C THR A 18 22.95 58.03 3.68
N PRO A 19 23.31 57.92 2.38
CA PRO A 19 22.82 58.83 1.33
C PRO A 19 21.34 58.62 0.93
N PRO A 20 20.71 59.64 0.31
CA PRO A 20 19.27 59.71 0.11
C PRO A 20 18.83 59.00 -1.18
N PHE A 21 18.76 57.67 -1.20
CA PHE A 21 18.06 56.96 -2.30
C PHE A 21 17.32 55.67 -1.92
N MET A 22 17.12 55.42 -0.62
CA MET A 22 16.48 54.20 -0.10
C MET A 22 15.29 54.51 0.81
N ARG A 23 14.42 55.45 0.41
CA ARG A 23 13.14 55.72 1.12
C ARG A 23 11.91 55.87 0.21
N LYS A 24 12.00 55.53 -1.08
CA LYS A 24 10.85 55.53 -2.02
C LYS A 24 10.41 54.14 -2.52
N SER A 25 11.02 53.06 -2.05
CA SER A 25 10.76 51.69 -2.52
C SER A 25 9.94 50.82 -1.54
N TYR A 26 9.64 51.28 -0.33
CA TYR A 26 8.86 50.50 0.66
C TYR A 26 7.41 50.98 0.86
N LEU A 27 7.00 52.07 0.20
CA LEU A 27 5.61 52.58 0.22
C LEU A 27 4.86 52.40 -1.12
N LYS A 28 5.48 51.77 -2.13
CA LYS A 28 4.86 51.43 -3.42
C LYS A 28 4.44 49.96 -3.56
N ILE A 29 4.59 49.15 -2.51
CA ILE A 29 4.16 47.74 -2.49
C ILE A 29 2.88 47.54 -1.65
N LYS A 30 2.43 48.55 -0.89
CA LYS A 30 1.17 48.49 -0.12
C LYS A 30 -0.05 49.14 -0.79
N ASN A 31 0.11 49.84 -1.92
CA ASN A 31 -1.00 50.54 -2.59
C ASN A 31 -1.27 50.07 -4.03
N ASN A 32 -0.79 48.88 -4.43
CA ASN A 32 -1.19 48.24 -5.71
C ASN A 32 -2.05 46.98 -5.48
N VAL A 33 -2.65 46.82 -4.29
CA VAL A 33 -3.59 45.74 -3.97
C VAL A 33 -5.00 46.29 -3.73
N GLU A 34 -5.32 47.44 -4.34
CA GLU A 34 -6.70 47.86 -4.52
C GLU A 34 -6.94 48.17 -6.00
N ILE A 35 -7.96 47.51 -6.54
CA ILE A 35 -8.52 47.65 -7.90
C ILE A 35 -7.76 46.87 -8.98
N PHE A 36 -7.75 45.54 -8.85
CA PHE A 36 -8.05 44.67 -10.00
C PHE A 36 -9.00 43.57 -9.51
N THR A 37 -10.23 43.97 -9.20
CA THR A 37 -11.37 43.07 -9.25
C THR A 37 -11.60 42.74 -10.72
N SER A 38 -10.89 41.73 -11.25
CA SER A 38 -11.51 40.94 -12.28
C SER A 38 -12.79 40.41 -11.63
N LYS A 39 -13.95 40.85 -12.12
CA LYS A 39 -15.22 40.24 -11.75
C LYS A 39 -15.17 38.83 -12.34
N GLY A 40 -14.50 37.91 -11.66
CA GLY A 40 -14.48 36.50 -12.01
C GLY A 40 -15.93 36.05 -12.12
N LYS A 41 -16.31 35.51 -13.28
CA LYS A 41 -17.67 35.08 -13.60
C LYS A 41 -18.13 33.90 -12.73
N TYR A 42 -17.19 33.27 -12.01
CA TYR A 42 -17.40 32.16 -11.09
C TYR A 42 -16.69 32.51 -9.79
N GLN A 43 -17.43 32.52 -8.69
CA GLN A 43 -16.95 32.94 -7.37
C GLN A 43 -16.69 31.77 -6.44
N THR A 44 -17.23 30.58 -6.76
CA THR A 44 -17.14 29.40 -5.88
C THR A 44 -16.63 28.14 -6.59
N HIS A 45 -16.10 27.21 -5.80
CA HIS A 45 -15.71 25.87 -6.26
C HIS A 45 -16.85 25.14 -6.97
N ILE A 46 -18.10 25.28 -6.50
CA ILE A 46 -19.30 24.68 -7.11
C ILE A 46 -19.56 25.25 -8.51
N GLU A 47 -19.51 26.58 -8.65
CA GLU A 47 -19.74 27.26 -9.93
C GLU A 47 -18.68 26.90 -10.97
N LEU A 48 -17.42 26.76 -10.56
CA LEU A 48 -16.33 26.36 -11.45
C LEU A 48 -16.54 24.92 -11.97
N ARG A 49 -16.95 23.97 -11.12
CA ARG A 49 -17.29 22.61 -11.55
C ARG A 49 -18.47 22.59 -12.53
N LYS A 50 -19.54 23.35 -12.24
CA LYS A 50 -20.70 23.48 -13.13
C LYS A 50 -20.32 24.10 -14.48
N SER A 51 -19.44 25.10 -14.47
CA SER A 51 -18.90 25.71 -15.69
C SER A 51 -18.18 24.69 -16.57
N PHE A 52 -17.30 23.88 -15.98
CA PHE A 52 -16.55 22.83 -16.68
C PHE A 52 -17.48 21.81 -17.34
N TYR A 53 -18.40 21.24 -16.56
CA TYR A 53 -19.36 20.26 -17.08
C TYR A 53 -20.26 20.86 -18.17
N GLY A 54 -20.77 22.08 -17.97
CA GLY A 54 -21.60 22.76 -18.96
C GLY A 54 -20.86 23.07 -20.25
N PHE A 55 -19.57 23.46 -20.17
CA PHE A 55 -18.73 23.71 -21.32
C PHE A 55 -18.47 22.44 -22.13
N PHE A 56 -17.99 21.37 -21.50
CA PHE A 56 -17.68 20.14 -22.26
C PHE A 56 -18.93 19.42 -22.77
N LYS A 57 -20.05 19.52 -22.05
CA LYS A 57 -21.36 19.04 -22.55
C LYS A 57 -21.79 19.81 -23.81
N SER A 58 -21.56 21.13 -23.89
CA SER A 58 -21.89 21.90 -25.10
C SER A 58 -20.97 21.58 -26.29
N LYS A 59 -19.78 21.03 -26.03
CA LYS A 59 -18.85 20.48 -27.04
C LYS A 59 -19.11 19.01 -27.38
N GLY A 60 -20.24 18.45 -26.94
CA GLY A 60 -20.65 17.07 -27.27
C GLY A 60 -19.92 15.97 -26.49
N HIS A 61 -19.28 16.29 -25.35
CA HIS A 61 -18.70 15.26 -24.49
C HIS A 61 -19.78 14.62 -23.61
N GLU A 62 -19.70 13.31 -23.44
CA GLU A 62 -20.46 12.62 -22.40
C GLU A 62 -19.85 12.94 -21.03
N ILE A 63 -20.68 13.42 -20.10
CA ILE A 63 -20.25 13.74 -18.74
C ILE A 63 -20.36 12.49 -17.88
N LEU A 64 -19.22 11.99 -17.41
CA LEU A 64 -19.14 10.82 -16.54
C LEU A 64 -18.99 11.21 -15.07
N LYS A 65 -19.34 10.29 -14.17
CA LYS A 65 -19.00 10.42 -12.74
C LYS A 65 -17.51 10.15 -12.53
N SER A 66 -16.96 10.60 -11.41
CA SER A 66 -15.62 10.17 -10.99
C SER A 66 -15.62 8.67 -10.75
N ALA A 67 -14.59 7.99 -11.24
CA ALA A 67 -14.26 6.63 -10.84
C ALA A 67 -13.70 6.61 -9.40
N SER A 68 -13.58 5.40 -8.85
CA SER A 68 -12.96 5.16 -7.54
C SER A 68 -11.48 5.57 -7.51
N LEU A 69 -11.02 6.02 -6.35
CA LEU A 69 -9.60 6.18 -6.04
C LEU A 69 -8.85 4.86 -6.01
N THR A 70 -9.54 3.75 -5.76
CA THR A 70 -8.97 2.41 -5.82
C THR A 70 -9.03 1.88 -7.25
N PRO A 71 -7.88 1.60 -7.88
CA PRO A 71 -7.89 0.89 -9.16
C PRO A 71 -8.61 -0.46 -9.02
N PRO A 72 -9.24 -0.98 -10.08
CA PRO A 72 -9.79 -2.33 -10.08
C PRO A 72 -8.76 -3.37 -9.60
N GLU A 73 -9.16 -4.42 -8.88
CA GLU A 73 -8.19 -5.40 -8.31
C GLU A 73 -7.31 -6.08 -9.38
N ASN A 74 -7.77 -6.14 -10.64
CA ASN A 74 -6.99 -6.66 -11.77
C ASN A 74 -5.92 -5.68 -12.31
N ASP A 75 -5.92 -4.44 -11.85
CA ASP A 75 -4.96 -3.39 -12.20
C ASP A 75 -3.93 -3.20 -11.08
N GLY A 76 -2.99 -4.13 -10.97
CA GLY A 76 -1.87 -4.06 -10.03
C GLY A 76 -0.79 -3.02 -10.38
N SER A 77 -1.02 -2.14 -11.37
CA SER A 77 -0.01 -1.16 -11.80
C SER A 77 0.06 0.08 -10.91
N LEU A 78 -0.99 0.38 -10.14
CA LEU A 78 -1.09 1.55 -9.27
C LEU A 78 -1.72 1.20 -7.92
N LEU A 79 -1.34 1.92 -6.86
CA LEU A 79 -1.98 1.82 -5.54
C LEU A 79 -3.24 2.67 -5.46
N PHE A 80 -3.22 3.85 -6.08
CA PHE A 80 -4.34 4.78 -6.20
C PHE A 80 -4.43 5.29 -7.63
N THR A 81 -5.65 5.65 -8.05
CA THR A 81 -5.87 6.50 -9.23
C THR A 81 -5.12 7.81 -9.04
N ASN A 82 -4.09 8.05 -9.87
CA ASN A 82 -3.21 9.22 -9.77
C ASN A 82 -3.38 10.21 -10.94
N ALA A 83 -4.13 9.80 -11.97
CA ALA A 83 -4.48 10.57 -13.15
C ALA A 83 -5.88 10.21 -13.67
N GLY A 84 -6.53 11.17 -14.31
CA GLY A 84 -7.88 11.00 -14.84
C GLY A 84 -7.99 9.88 -15.88
N MET A 85 -6.94 9.63 -16.68
CA MET A 85 -6.94 8.58 -17.68
C MET A 85 -7.00 7.15 -17.12
N ASN A 86 -6.65 6.90 -15.83
CA ASN A 86 -6.51 5.54 -15.30
C ASN A 86 -7.77 4.68 -15.44
N GLN A 87 -8.94 5.30 -15.30
CA GLN A 87 -10.23 4.63 -15.49
C GLN A 87 -10.49 4.17 -16.94
N PHE A 88 -9.73 4.71 -17.91
CA PHE A 88 -9.91 4.47 -19.35
C PHE A 88 -8.82 3.60 -19.97
N LYS A 89 -7.95 2.96 -19.18
CA LYS A 89 -6.92 2.03 -19.70
C LYS A 89 -7.49 1.00 -20.70
N PRO A 90 -8.62 0.33 -20.43
CA PRO A 90 -9.19 -0.62 -21.39
C PRO A 90 -9.58 0.05 -22.72
N LEU A 91 -10.10 1.28 -22.68
CA LEU A 91 -10.46 2.03 -23.89
C LEU A 91 -9.22 2.43 -24.71
N ILE A 92 -8.13 2.81 -24.05
CA ILE A 92 -6.88 3.20 -24.70
C ILE A 92 -6.15 1.99 -25.31
N LEU A 93 -6.13 0.86 -24.58
CA LEU A 93 -5.30 -0.29 -24.96
C LEU A 93 -6.00 -1.31 -25.87
N SER A 94 -7.33 -1.42 -25.78
CA SER A 94 -8.05 -2.56 -26.38
C SER A 94 -9.35 -2.21 -27.12
N SER A 95 -9.94 -1.04 -26.88
CA SER A 95 -11.20 -0.66 -27.52
C SER A 95 -11.01 0.02 -28.87
N LYS A 96 -11.94 -0.24 -29.78
CA LYS A 96 -12.04 0.46 -31.07
C LYS A 96 -13.08 1.59 -31.06
N GLU A 97 -13.76 1.80 -29.94
CA GLU A 97 -14.86 2.75 -29.80
C GLU A 97 -14.38 4.20 -29.88
N THR A 98 -14.96 4.98 -30.78
CA THR A 98 -14.71 6.42 -30.88
C THR A 98 -15.63 7.15 -29.91
N LYS A 99 -15.05 7.79 -28.88
CA LYS A 99 -15.82 8.41 -27.79
C LYS A 99 -15.14 9.68 -27.28
N ARG A 100 -15.94 10.70 -26.94
CA ARG A 100 -15.51 11.93 -26.27
C ARG A 100 -16.16 12.01 -24.89
N VAL A 101 -15.37 12.10 -23.82
CA VAL A 101 -15.89 12.12 -22.44
C VAL A 101 -15.24 13.22 -21.62
N ALA A 102 -15.91 13.71 -20.59
CA ALA A 102 -15.35 14.64 -19.62
C ALA A 102 -15.82 14.30 -18.21
N ASN A 103 -14.93 14.43 -17.23
CA ASN A 103 -15.26 14.28 -15.82
C ASN A 103 -14.30 15.10 -14.93
N ILE A 104 -14.60 15.09 -13.63
CA ILE A 104 -13.68 15.55 -12.60
C ILE A 104 -13.32 14.32 -11.76
N GLN A 105 -12.09 13.83 -11.91
CA GLN A 105 -11.63 12.59 -11.32
C GLN A 105 -10.96 12.85 -9.96
N LYS A 106 -11.38 12.13 -8.93
CA LYS A 106 -10.67 11.99 -7.65
C LYS A 106 -9.28 11.37 -7.90
N CYS A 107 -8.21 12.04 -7.47
CA CYS A 107 -6.84 11.54 -7.62
C CYS A 107 -6.09 11.58 -6.28
N ILE A 108 -5.30 10.54 -5.98
CA ILE A 108 -4.32 10.54 -4.90
C ILE A 108 -2.91 10.35 -5.46
N ARG A 109 -1.99 11.23 -5.08
CA ARG A 109 -0.55 11.14 -5.34
C ARG A 109 0.21 10.92 -4.03
N ALA A 110 0.11 9.70 -3.53
CA ALA A 110 0.80 9.27 -2.32
C ALA A 110 1.34 7.83 -2.52
N GLY A 111 2.65 7.72 -2.73
CA GLY A 111 3.34 6.47 -3.09
C GLY A 111 3.50 6.22 -4.59
N GLY A 112 4.56 5.52 -4.99
CA GLY A 112 4.89 5.24 -6.40
C GLY A 112 5.75 6.33 -7.07
N LYS A 113 5.68 6.44 -8.41
CA LYS A 113 6.45 7.42 -9.21
C LYS A 113 6.03 8.87 -8.91
N HIS A 114 4.73 9.12 -8.72
CA HIS A 114 4.16 10.42 -8.41
C HIS A 114 3.76 10.43 -6.93
N ASN A 115 4.53 11.14 -6.09
CA ASN A 115 4.37 11.11 -4.64
C ASN A 115 4.57 12.51 -4.05
N ASP A 116 3.47 13.18 -3.76
CA ASP A 116 3.48 14.56 -3.25
C ASP A 116 3.34 14.59 -1.72
N LEU A 117 3.24 13.41 -1.09
CA LEU A 117 2.96 13.23 0.34
C LEU A 117 3.93 13.97 1.28
N ASP A 118 5.18 14.14 0.87
CA ASP A 118 6.21 14.83 1.66
C ASP A 118 6.34 16.31 1.33
N ASP A 119 5.72 16.79 0.24
CA ASP A 119 5.74 18.18 -0.21
C ASP A 119 4.54 18.97 0.33
N VAL A 120 3.42 18.30 0.60
CA VAL A 120 2.22 18.93 1.18
C VAL A 120 2.57 19.77 2.41
N GLY A 121 2.18 21.05 2.34
CA GLY A 121 2.39 22.05 3.37
C GLY A 121 3.69 22.83 3.23
N LYS A 122 4.71 22.33 2.52
CA LYS A 122 5.98 23.03 2.29
C LYS A 122 5.88 24.08 1.18
N ASP A 123 4.97 23.89 0.24
CA ASP A 123 4.55 24.87 -0.75
C ASP A 123 3.05 25.17 -0.64
N LEU A 124 2.54 25.92 -1.61
CA LEU A 124 1.17 26.43 -1.65
C LEU A 124 0.25 25.68 -2.63
N HIS A 125 0.73 24.63 -3.31
CA HIS A 125 0.04 24.04 -4.45
C HIS A 125 0.06 22.50 -4.52
N HIS A 126 0.96 21.81 -3.82
CA HIS A 126 0.95 20.34 -3.72
C HIS A 126 -0.09 19.85 -2.71
N GLN A 127 -0.72 18.72 -3.07
CA GLN A 127 -1.80 18.09 -2.33
C GLN A 127 -1.67 16.58 -2.48
N THR A 128 -1.97 15.81 -1.42
CA THR A 128 -2.03 14.34 -1.55
C THR A 128 -3.25 13.93 -2.33
N PHE A 129 -4.37 14.64 -2.12
CA PHE A 129 -5.63 14.45 -2.82
C PHE A 129 -6.02 15.73 -3.54
N PHE A 130 -6.32 15.59 -4.83
CA PHE A 130 -6.80 16.68 -5.66
C PHE A 130 -7.79 16.15 -6.69
N GLU A 131 -8.54 17.07 -7.27
CA GLU A 131 -9.49 16.76 -8.34
C GLU A 131 -8.87 17.10 -9.69
N MET A 132 -8.79 16.11 -10.57
CA MET A 132 -8.30 16.29 -11.94
C MET A 132 -9.49 16.47 -12.89
N MET A 133 -9.68 17.70 -13.37
CA MET A 133 -10.62 18.00 -14.44
C MET A 133 -10.01 17.52 -15.76
N GLY A 134 -10.77 16.75 -16.54
CA GLY A 134 -10.27 16.26 -17.81
C GLY A 134 -11.36 16.05 -18.84
N ASN A 135 -10.97 16.18 -20.10
CA ASN A 135 -11.70 15.70 -21.25
C ASN A 135 -10.81 14.73 -22.04
N TRP A 136 -11.41 13.67 -22.57
CA TRP A 136 -10.72 12.60 -23.27
C TRP A 136 -11.30 12.36 -24.65
N SER A 137 -10.42 12.07 -25.58
CA SER A 137 -10.72 11.59 -26.94
C SER A 137 -10.20 10.18 -27.06
N PHE A 138 -11.05 9.22 -27.44
CA PHE A 138 -10.61 7.87 -27.76
C PHE A 138 -10.79 7.59 -29.24
N ASN A 139 -9.78 6.98 -29.87
CA ASN A 139 -9.82 6.56 -31.26
C ASN A 139 -10.13 7.73 -32.23
N ASP A 140 -9.31 8.79 -32.13
CA ASP A 140 -9.39 9.99 -32.97
C ASP A 140 -10.76 10.70 -32.95
N ALA A 141 -11.48 10.61 -31.82
CA ALA A 141 -12.79 11.23 -31.68
C ALA A 141 -12.76 12.74 -31.88
N PHE A 142 -11.70 13.43 -31.43
CA PHE A 142 -11.31 14.80 -31.78
C PHE A 142 -9.79 14.95 -31.90
N SER A 143 -9.35 15.98 -32.63
CA SER A 143 -7.95 16.23 -32.98
C SER A 143 -7.14 16.99 -31.91
N LYS A 144 -5.81 17.02 -32.04
CA LYS A 144 -4.94 17.89 -31.22
C LYS A 144 -5.36 19.36 -31.29
N GLU A 145 -5.73 19.83 -32.48
CA GLU A 145 -6.18 21.22 -32.69
C GLU A 145 -7.46 21.52 -31.91
N GLU A 146 -8.43 20.60 -31.93
CA GLU A 146 -9.65 20.73 -31.12
C GLU A 146 -9.32 20.76 -29.62
N ALA A 147 -8.40 19.91 -29.15
CA ALA A 147 -7.96 19.87 -27.76
C ALA A 147 -7.41 21.22 -27.27
N CYS A 148 -6.41 21.76 -27.98
CA CYS A 148 -5.79 23.03 -27.63
C CYS A 148 -6.78 24.20 -27.72
N ARG A 149 -7.66 24.19 -28.75
CA ARG A 149 -8.70 25.22 -28.91
C ARG A 149 -9.71 25.19 -27.77
N TYR A 150 -10.18 24.02 -27.35
CA TYR A 150 -11.12 23.90 -26.22
C TYR A 150 -10.49 24.35 -24.91
N ALA A 151 -9.20 24.02 -24.69
CA ALA A 151 -8.49 24.49 -23.51
C ALA A 151 -8.38 26.01 -23.48
N TRP A 152 -8.01 26.63 -24.61
CA TRP A 152 -7.92 28.09 -24.72
C TRP A 152 -9.27 28.79 -24.59
N GLU A 153 -10.29 28.30 -25.29
CA GLU A 153 -11.66 28.83 -25.22
C GLU A 153 -12.21 28.74 -23.78
N TYR A 154 -11.96 27.64 -23.07
CA TYR A 154 -12.39 27.51 -21.68
C TYR A 154 -11.67 28.49 -20.75
N LEU A 155 -10.33 28.53 -20.78
CA LEU A 155 -9.56 29.38 -19.88
C LEU A 155 -9.77 30.88 -20.17
N VAL A 156 -9.66 31.28 -21.43
CA VAL A 156 -9.66 32.71 -21.80
C VAL A 156 -11.08 33.22 -22.01
N GLU A 157 -11.88 32.58 -22.87
CA GLU A 157 -13.20 33.11 -23.24
C GLU A 157 -14.27 32.82 -22.18
N LYS A 158 -14.28 31.59 -21.65
CA LYS A 158 -15.32 31.15 -20.71
C LYS A 158 -15.04 31.60 -19.27
N LEU A 159 -13.80 31.47 -18.79
CA LEU A 159 -13.39 31.86 -17.43
C LEU A 159 -12.87 33.30 -17.33
N GLY A 160 -12.44 33.90 -18.45
CA GLY A 160 -11.92 35.27 -18.45
C GLY A 160 -10.49 35.38 -17.91
N ILE A 161 -9.70 34.31 -17.99
CA ILE A 161 -8.28 34.34 -17.60
C ILE A 161 -7.54 35.19 -18.63
N ASP A 162 -6.71 36.10 -18.14
CA ASP A 162 -5.91 36.99 -18.98
C ASP A 162 -4.91 36.20 -19.84
N ALA A 163 -5.11 36.23 -21.15
CA ALA A 163 -4.27 35.57 -22.13
C ALA A 163 -2.80 36.06 -22.07
N ASP A 164 -2.56 37.32 -21.69
CA ASP A 164 -1.22 37.88 -21.53
C ASP A 164 -0.52 37.38 -20.26
N ARG A 165 -1.10 36.43 -19.54
CA ARG A 165 -0.47 35.74 -18.40
C ARG A 165 -0.26 34.25 -18.66
N LEU A 166 -0.73 33.75 -19.80
CA LEU A 166 -0.57 32.36 -20.18
C LEU A 166 0.71 32.15 -20.98
N TYR A 167 1.35 31.01 -20.73
CA TYR A 167 2.46 30.45 -21.49
C TYR A 167 2.06 29.03 -21.88
N VAL A 168 2.46 28.59 -23.07
CA VAL A 168 2.19 27.22 -23.53
C VAL A 168 3.48 26.56 -23.95
N SER A 169 3.56 25.24 -23.79
CA SER A 169 4.74 24.49 -24.19
C SER A 169 4.49 23.51 -25.34
N TYR A 170 5.53 22.96 -25.94
CA TYR A 170 5.43 21.86 -26.90
C TYR A 170 6.65 20.96 -26.81
N PHE A 171 6.47 19.70 -27.22
CA PHE A 171 7.53 18.70 -27.17
C PHE A 171 8.65 18.99 -28.18
N GLY A 172 9.86 19.22 -27.67
CA GLY A 172 11.08 19.56 -28.42
C GLY A 172 11.77 18.38 -29.10
N GLY A 173 11.29 17.14 -28.90
CA GLY A 173 11.87 15.94 -29.48
C GLY A 173 13.00 15.31 -28.65
N ILE A 174 13.17 13.99 -28.80
CA ILE A 174 14.29 13.23 -28.23
C ILE A 174 14.88 12.34 -29.33
N GLU A 175 15.95 12.83 -29.97
CA GLU A 175 16.63 12.15 -31.08
C GLU A 175 17.10 10.74 -30.69
N LYS A 176 17.66 10.58 -29.48
CA LYS A 176 18.14 9.28 -28.95
C LYS A 176 17.06 8.20 -28.84
N LEU A 177 15.78 8.60 -28.74
CA LEU A 177 14.64 7.70 -28.65
C LEU A 177 13.85 7.63 -29.97
N GLY A 178 14.32 8.30 -31.03
CA GLY A 178 13.62 8.38 -32.31
C GLY A 178 12.31 9.17 -32.25
N LEU A 179 12.16 10.07 -31.28
CA LEU A 179 10.95 10.87 -31.07
C LEU A 179 11.16 12.27 -31.67
N PRO A 180 10.45 12.66 -32.75
CA PRO A 180 10.60 13.97 -33.37
C PRO A 180 9.97 15.09 -32.54
N GLU A 181 10.40 16.32 -32.81
CA GLU A 181 9.78 17.55 -32.31
C GLU A 181 8.32 17.68 -32.77
N ASP A 182 7.40 18.05 -31.88
CA ASP A 182 5.98 18.24 -32.18
C ASP A 182 5.71 19.65 -32.76
N LYS A 183 6.18 19.87 -33.98
CA LYS A 183 5.96 21.13 -34.73
C LYS A 183 4.49 21.40 -35.04
N GLU A 184 3.68 20.34 -35.13
CA GLU A 184 2.23 20.47 -35.34
C GLU A 184 1.60 21.22 -34.15
N CYS A 185 1.93 20.81 -32.91
CA CYS A 185 1.46 21.49 -31.70
C CYS A 185 1.89 22.97 -31.65
N GLN A 186 3.13 23.27 -32.05
CA GLN A 186 3.62 24.65 -32.11
C GLN A 186 2.77 25.52 -33.07
N GLU A 187 2.47 25.01 -34.26
CA GLU A 187 1.66 25.73 -35.25
C GLU A 187 0.20 25.88 -34.82
N ILE A 188 -0.36 24.89 -34.12
CA ILE A 188 -1.71 24.97 -33.53
C ILE A 188 -1.78 26.17 -32.56
N TRP A 189 -0.82 26.33 -31.66
CA TRP A 189 -0.81 27.45 -30.71
C TRP A 189 -0.65 28.81 -31.39
N LYS A 190 0.17 28.90 -32.45
CA LYS A 190 0.28 30.12 -33.27
C LYS A 190 -1.05 30.48 -33.93
N LYS A 191 -1.78 29.49 -34.48
CA LYS A 191 -3.09 29.69 -35.10
C LYS A 191 -4.17 30.12 -34.11
N ILE A 192 -4.12 29.61 -32.87
CA ILE A 192 -5.01 30.04 -31.78
C ILE A 192 -4.74 31.51 -31.39
N GLY A 193 -3.55 32.04 -31.68
CA GLY A 193 -3.18 33.44 -31.44
C GLY A 193 -2.28 33.62 -30.22
N VAL A 194 -1.67 32.55 -29.70
CA VAL A 194 -0.67 32.66 -28.63
C VAL A 194 0.58 33.35 -29.18
N ARG A 195 1.11 34.33 -28.43
CA ARG A 195 2.32 35.05 -28.85
C ARG A 195 3.51 34.09 -28.95
N THR A 196 4.33 34.26 -29.98
CA THR A 196 5.43 33.31 -30.27
C THR A 196 6.48 33.26 -29.15
N ASP A 197 6.71 34.36 -28.44
CA ASP A 197 7.61 34.44 -27.28
C ASP A 197 7.10 33.69 -26.03
N ARG A 198 5.89 33.12 -26.12
CA ARG A 198 5.22 32.36 -25.05
C ARG A 198 4.90 30.92 -25.43
N ILE A 199 5.37 30.48 -26.59
CA ILE A 199 5.28 29.09 -27.06
C ILE A 199 6.66 28.45 -26.88
N LEU A 200 6.84 27.69 -25.80
CA LEU A 200 8.15 27.27 -25.31
C LEU A 200 8.44 25.79 -25.62
N PRO A 201 9.63 25.43 -26.13
CA PRO A 201 10.01 24.03 -26.29
C PRO A 201 10.47 23.41 -24.95
N PHE A 202 9.92 22.25 -24.58
CA PHE A 202 10.51 21.40 -23.54
C PHE A 202 10.66 19.94 -23.99
N ILE A 203 11.51 19.19 -23.32
CA ILE A 203 11.83 17.81 -23.72
C ILE A 203 11.27 16.82 -22.71
N ALA A 204 11.83 16.77 -21.50
CA ALA A 204 11.47 15.76 -20.51
C ALA A 204 10.06 16.01 -19.94
N GLU A 205 9.72 17.28 -19.75
CA GLU A 205 8.45 17.76 -19.20
C GLU A 205 7.30 17.51 -20.19
N ASN A 206 7.56 17.65 -21.50
CA ASN A 206 6.55 17.46 -22.54
C ASN A 206 6.48 16.03 -23.11
N PHE A 207 6.94 15.03 -22.37
CA PHE A 207 6.72 13.62 -22.70
C PHE A 207 6.08 12.89 -21.54
N TRP A 208 4.76 12.69 -21.62
CA TRP A 208 3.99 12.12 -20.53
C TRP A 208 3.99 10.60 -20.57
N GLU A 209 4.10 10.00 -19.39
CA GLU A 209 4.11 8.55 -19.20
C GLU A 209 3.32 8.15 -17.96
N MET A 210 2.45 7.15 -18.12
CA MET A 210 1.61 6.65 -17.03
C MET A 210 2.41 6.02 -15.88
N GLY A 211 3.55 5.40 -16.18
CA GLY A 211 4.34 4.62 -15.24
C GLY A 211 5.60 4.06 -15.88
N ALA A 212 6.15 2.96 -15.34
CA ALA A 212 7.31 2.27 -15.93
C ALA A 212 6.99 1.56 -17.26
N ALA A 213 5.72 1.19 -17.45
CA ALA A 213 5.16 0.65 -18.69
C ALA A 213 3.71 1.16 -18.85
N GLY A 214 3.20 1.22 -20.08
CA GLY A 214 1.84 1.66 -20.42
C GLY A 214 1.78 2.77 -21.47
N PRO A 215 0.58 3.33 -21.74
CA PRO A 215 0.39 4.42 -22.70
C PRO A 215 1.24 5.65 -22.39
N CYS A 216 1.79 6.26 -23.43
CA CYS A 216 2.62 7.46 -23.35
C CYS A 216 2.54 8.30 -24.64
N GLY A 217 3.01 9.54 -24.57
CA GLY A 217 3.04 10.42 -25.74
C GLY A 217 3.58 11.81 -25.44
N PRO A 218 3.86 12.60 -26.51
CA PRO A 218 4.17 14.01 -26.36
C PRO A 218 2.97 14.75 -25.76
N CYS A 219 3.23 15.84 -25.06
CA CYS A 219 2.18 16.70 -24.53
C CYS A 219 2.52 18.19 -24.69
N THR A 220 1.53 19.02 -24.42
CA THR A 220 1.64 20.47 -24.25
C THR A 220 1.08 20.85 -22.89
N GLU A 221 1.70 21.80 -22.22
CA GLU A 221 1.26 22.32 -20.93
C GLU A 221 0.88 23.79 -21.09
N ILE A 222 -0.11 24.22 -20.30
CA ILE A 222 -0.53 25.61 -20.18
C ILE A 222 -0.16 26.09 -18.77
N HIS A 223 0.64 27.15 -18.69
CA HIS A 223 1.11 27.76 -17.45
C HIS A 223 0.55 29.16 -17.27
N TYR A 224 0.33 29.55 -16.02
CA TYR A 224 -0.18 30.86 -15.66
C TYR A 224 0.81 31.61 -14.75
N ASP A 225 1.24 32.79 -15.18
CA ASP A 225 2.07 33.69 -14.36
C ASP A 225 1.19 34.44 -13.35
N ARG A 226 1.35 34.11 -12.06
CA ARG A 226 0.64 34.73 -10.93
C ARG A 226 1.01 36.19 -10.67
N ILE A 227 2.15 36.66 -11.20
CA ILE A 227 2.57 38.06 -11.08
C ILE A 227 2.06 38.89 -12.27
N GLY A 228 2.23 38.38 -13.49
CA GLY A 228 1.79 39.07 -14.72
C GLY A 228 2.63 40.29 -15.07
N HIS A 229 2.33 40.91 -16.21
CA HIS A 229 2.99 42.13 -16.73
C HIS A 229 4.54 42.04 -16.81
N ARG A 230 5.07 40.83 -17.00
CA ARG A 230 6.49 40.54 -17.17
C ARG A 230 6.68 39.40 -18.18
N ASP A 231 7.92 39.25 -18.65
CA ASP A 231 8.34 38.02 -19.33
C ASP A 231 8.73 36.98 -18.27
N ALA A 232 7.97 35.91 -18.18
CA ALA A 232 8.15 34.80 -17.25
C ALA A 232 8.54 33.51 -17.98
N SER A 233 8.90 33.57 -19.27
CA SER A 233 9.26 32.40 -20.09
C SER A 233 10.34 31.52 -19.44
N ARG A 234 11.35 32.13 -18.81
CA ARG A 234 12.44 31.43 -18.11
C ARG A 234 12.07 30.84 -16.74
N LEU A 235 10.87 31.16 -16.25
CA LEU A 235 10.36 30.72 -14.94
C LEU A 235 9.36 29.56 -15.07
N VAL A 236 8.88 29.27 -16.29
CA VAL A 236 8.00 28.14 -16.59
C VAL A 236 8.70 26.83 -16.21
N ASN A 237 8.02 25.97 -15.44
CA ASN A 237 8.56 24.72 -14.88
C ASN A 237 9.80 24.91 -13.97
N VAL A 238 10.05 26.12 -13.46
CA VAL A 238 11.18 26.45 -12.58
C VAL A 238 10.73 27.11 -11.27
N ASP A 239 9.75 28.02 -11.31
CA ASP A 239 9.37 28.87 -10.17
C ASP A 239 7.87 28.80 -9.88
N ASP A 240 7.50 28.70 -8.60
CA ASP A 240 6.11 28.60 -8.12
C ASP A 240 5.21 29.80 -8.47
N SER A 241 5.80 30.94 -8.87
CA SER A 241 5.04 32.07 -9.38
C SER A 241 4.44 31.81 -10.77
N VAL A 242 4.87 30.77 -11.47
CA VAL A 242 4.34 30.34 -12.77
C VAL A 242 3.84 28.90 -12.66
N VAL A 243 2.53 28.75 -12.51
CA VAL A 243 1.92 27.45 -12.19
C VAL A 243 1.41 26.75 -13.44
N GLU A 244 1.71 25.46 -13.58
CA GLU A 244 1.06 24.60 -14.58
C GLU A 244 -0.42 24.41 -14.21
N VAL A 245 -1.30 24.73 -15.15
CA VAL A 245 -2.75 24.67 -14.98
C VAL A 245 -3.34 23.46 -15.69
N TRP A 246 -2.91 23.20 -16.92
CA TRP A 246 -3.50 22.16 -17.77
C TRP A 246 -2.43 21.47 -18.61
N ASN A 247 -2.39 20.13 -18.54
CA ASN A 247 -1.58 19.28 -19.40
C ASN A 247 -2.47 18.59 -20.45
N ILE A 248 -2.08 18.62 -21.72
CA ILE A 248 -2.79 18.01 -22.85
C ILE A 248 -1.84 17.01 -23.51
N VAL A 249 -2.08 15.73 -23.26
CA VAL A 249 -1.27 14.61 -23.71
C VAL A 249 -1.84 14.03 -25.01
N PHE A 250 -0.98 13.91 -26.01
CA PHE A 250 -1.28 13.31 -27.30
C PHE A 250 -0.81 11.85 -27.31
N MET A 251 -1.56 11.00 -26.60
CA MET A 251 -1.23 9.58 -26.46
C MET A 251 -1.27 8.90 -27.83
N SER A 252 -0.10 8.44 -28.25
CA SER A 252 0.14 7.81 -29.55
C SER A 252 1.08 6.61 -29.47
N ASN A 253 1.66 6.37 -28.28
CA ASN A 253 2.64 5.33 -28.05
C ASN A 253 2.33 4.52 -26.77
N VAL A 254 2.97 3.35 -26.65
CA VAL A 254 2.95 2.49 -25.46
C VAL A 254 4.38 2.06 -25.15
N ARG A 255 4.79 2.21 -23.90
CA ARG A 255 6.06 1.68 -23.39
C ARG A 255 5.83 0.27 -22.85
N ASP A 256 6.58 -0.69 -23.36
CA ASP A 256 6.55 -2.06 -22.84
C ASP A 256 7.38 -2.21 -21.55
N SER A 257 7.32 -3.39 -20.92
CA SER A 257 8.08 -3.70 -19.70
C SER A 257 9.59 -3.72 -19.88
N SER A 258 10.10 -3.83 -21.12
CA SER A 258 11.53 -3.70 -21.43
C SER A 258 11.98 -2.24 -21.53
N GLY A 259 11.03 -1.30 -21.48
CA GLY A 259 11.27 0.12 -21.64
C GLY A 259 11.29 0.57 -23.10
N LYS A 260 10.95 -0.29 -24.08
CA LYS A 260 10.88 0.09 -25.50
C LYS A 260 9.53 0.73 -25.82
N ILE A 261 9.54 1.75 -26.66
CA ILE A 261 8.35 2.51 -27.07
C ILE A 261 7.85 1.98 -28.42
N HIS A 262 6.56 1.65 -28.49
CA HIS A 262 5.85 1.20 -29.68
C HIS A 262 4.68 2.12 -29.98
N ARG A 263 4.25 2.20 -31.25
CA ARG A 263 3.05 2.97 -31.61
C ARG A 263 1.78 2.23 -31.17
N LEU A 264 0.79 2.96 -30.65
CA LEU A 264 -0.54 2.42 -30.32
C LEU A 264 -1.39 2.13 -31.57
N GLY A 265 -1.03 2.73 -32.72
CA GLY A 265 -1.75 2.58 -33.98
C GLY A 265 -2.95 3.52 -34.14
N ARG A 266 -3.43 4.13 -33.05
CA ARG A 266 -4.47 5.17 -33.01
C ARG A 266 -4.08 6.26 -32.01
N ASN A 267 -4.61 7.46 -32.18
CA ASN A 267 -4.33 8.55 -31.23
C ASN A 267 -5.49 8.74 -30.26
N HIS A 268 -5.11 9.13 -29.06
CA HIS A 268 -6.00 9.50 -27.97
C HIS A 268 -5.58 10.85 -27.43
N ILE A 269 -6.55 11.62 -26.94
CA ILE A 269 -6.28 12.85 -26.20
C ILE A 269 -6.61 12.57 -24.74
N ASP A 270 -5.64 12.80 -23.88
CA ASP A 270 -5.79 12.80 -22.43
C ASP A 270 -5.45 14.19 -21.92
N THR A 271 -6.39 14.83 -21.22
CA THR A 271 -6.11 16.12 -20.61
C THR A 271 -6.26 16.03 -19.10
N GLY A 272 -5.37 16.70 -18.37
CA GLY A 272 -5.44 16.83 -16.92
C GLY A 272 -5.25 18.27 -16.49
N MET A 273 -6.28 18.85 -15.87
CA MET A 273 -6.26 20.18 -15.27
C MET A 273 -6.51 20.07 -13.76
N GLY A 274 -5.59 20.58 -12.96
CA GLY A 274 -5.73 20.56 -11.51
C GLY A 274 -6.83 21.52 -11.06
N PHE A 275 -7.93 21.00 -10.52
CA PHE A 275 -9.08 21.81 -10.10
C PHE A 275 -8.68 22.88 -9.08
N GLU A 276 -7.95 22.50 -8.04
CA GLU A 276 -7.57 23.40 -6.95
C GLU A 276 -6.60 24.49 -7.40
N ARG A 277 -5.70 24.16 -8.35
CA ARG A 277 -4.83 25.14 -9.00
C ARG A 277 -5.65 26.15 -9.80
N LEU A 278 -6.57 25.69 -10.64
CA LEU A 278 -7.45 26.56 -11.42
C LEU A 278 -8.35 27.42 -10.50
N LEU A 279 -8.90 26.83 -9.45
CA LEU A 279 -9.77 27.50 -8.49
C LEU A 279 -9.05 28.68 -7.82
N SER A 280 -7.81 28.47 -7.38
CA SER A 280 -7.01 29.55 -6.79
C SER A 280 -6.72 30.66 -7.81
N ILE A 281 -6.53 30.35 -9.09
CA ILE A 281 -6.35 31.36 -10.14
C ILE A 281 -7.63 32.17 -10.35
N VAL A 282 -8.78 31.50 -10.52
CA VAL A 282 -10.08 32.15 -10.76
C VAL A 282 -10.51 33.02 -9.57
N GLN A 283 -10.19 32.61 -8.35
CA GLN A 283 -10.45 33.37 -7.12
C GLN A 283 -9.34 34.39 -6.78
N ASN A 284 -8.31 34.50 -7.61
CA ASN A 284 -7.16 35.37 -7.39
C ASN A 284 -6.48 35.16 -6.02
N LYS A 285 -6.25 33.90 -5.66
CA LYS A 285 -5.56 33.44 -4.45
C LYS A 285 -4.18 32.91 -4.81
N ASN A 286 -3.21 33.13 -3.92
CA ASN A 286 -1.82 32.68 -4.12
C ASN A 286 -1.59 31.20 -3.74
N SER A 287 -2.54 30.60 -3.04
CA SER A 287 -2.45 29.25 -2.49
C SER A 287 -3.74 28.47 -2.79
N ASN A 288 -3.59 27.18 -3.08
CA ASN A 288 -4.72 26.27 -3.27
C ASN A 288 -5.59 26.17 -2.01
N PHE A 289 -4.97 26.35 -0.83
CA PHE A 289 -5.60 26.27 0.47
C PHE A 289 -6.38 27.54 0.86
N ASP A 290 -6.18 28.65 0.14
CA ASP A 290 -6.80 29.94 0.47
C ASP A 290 -8.14 30.14 -0.27
N THR A 291 -8.68 29.05 -0.82
CA THR A 291 -9.91 29.01 -1.61
C THR A 291 -11.13 28.73 -0.73
N ASP A 292 -12.32 28.99 -1.26
CA ASP A 292 -13.59 28.69 -0.60
C ASP A 292 -13.78 27.19 -0.29
N MET A 293 -13.06 26.32 -0.99
CA MET A 293 -13.07 24.88 -0.75
C MET A 293 -12.38 24.49 0.57
N PHE A 294 -11.33 25.21 0.97
CA PHE A 294 -10.52 24.89 2.15
C PHE A 294 -10.82 25.80 3.34
N THR A 295 -11.32 27.02 3.09
CA THR A 295 -11.59 28.01 4.14
C THR A 295 -12.44 27.45 5.29
N PRO A 296 -13.57 26.76 5.06
CA PRO A 296 -14.36 26.18 6.17
C PRO A 296 -13.57 25.16 7.00
N LEU A 297 -12.72 24.37 6.34
CA LEU A 297 -11.90 23.35 7.00
C LEU A 297 -10.78 24.00 7.84
N LEU A 298 -10.12 25.03 7.32
CA LEU A 298 -9.10 25.78 8.04
C LEU A 298 -9.67 26.53 9.25
N GLU A 299 -10.87 27.10 9.12
CA GLU A 299 -11.60 27.72 10.24
C GLU A 299 -11.95 26.69 11.31
N LYS A 300 -12.41 25.49 10.91
CA LYS A 300 -12.69 24.40 11.85
C LYS A 300 -11.42 23.92 12.55
N ILE A 301 -10.29 23.80 11.85
CA ILE A 301 -8.99 23.48 12.45
C ILE A 301 -8.62 24.56 13.49
N SER A 302 -8.78 25.84 13.15
CA SER A 302 -8.50 26.97 14.05
C SER A 302 -9.32 26.87 15.33
N PHE A 303 -10.62 26.53 15.21
CA PHE A 303 -11.51 26.32 16.34
C PHE A 303 -11.08 25.16 17.27
N LEU A 304 -10.49 24.10 16.70
CA LEU A 304 -10.01 22.94 17.48
C LEU A 304 -8.68 23.20 18.21
N THR A 305 -8.00 24.31 17.95
CA THR A 305 -6.75 24.65 18.65
C THR A 305 -7.02 25.30 20.00
N GLU A 306 -6.27 24.95 21.05
CA GLU A 306 -6.40 25.52 22.40
C GLU A 306 -6.36 27.06 22.44
N LYS A 307 -5.56 27.68 21.54
CA LYS A 307 -5.34 29.14 21.50
C LYS A 307 -6.06 29.85 20.36
N GLN A 308 -6.95 29.16 19.64
CA GLN A 308 -7.58 29.67 18.41
C GLN A 308 -6.55 30.26 17.44
N VAL A 309 -5.47 29.51 17.22
CA VAL A 309 -4.40 29.86 16.28
C VAL A 309 -5.05 30.06 14.92
N LYS A 310 -4.74 31.18 14.24
CA LYS A 310 -5.32 31.50 12.94
C LYS A 310 -4.36 31.12 11.81
N TYR A 311 -4.92 30.57 10.75
CA TYR A 311 -4.21 30.40 9.49
C TYR A 311 -4.00 31.77 8.82
N ASN A 312 -2.75 32.08 8.45
CA ASN A 312 -2.38 33.38 7.86
C ASN A 312 -1.84 33.28 6.42
N GLY A 313 -1.82 32.08 5.83
CA GLY A 313 -1.35 31.86 4.46
C GLY A 313 0.15 32.10 4.24
N LYS A 314 0.96 32.11 5.31
CA LYS A 314 2.42 32.31 5.20
C LYS A 314 3.10 30.99 4.86
N LEU A 315 3.98 31.02 3.87
CA LEU A 315 4.75 29.86 3.43
C LEU A 315 5.67 29.32 4.53
N ASN A 316 6.42 30.21 5.20
CA ASN A 316 7.45 29.84 6.18
C ASN A 316 6.95 29.74 7.64
N SER A 317 5.64 29.84 7.89
CA SER A 317 5.09 29.65 9.24
C SER A 317 4.90 28.16 9.54
N ARG A 318 5.45 27.70 10.67
CA ARG A 318 5.29 26.30 11.11
C ARG A 318 3.83 25.93 11.33
N GLU A 319 3.05 26.87 11.85
CA GLU A 319 1.62 26.73 12.07
C GLU A 319 0.89 26.61 10.73
N ASP A 320 1.11 27.54 9.79
CA ASP A 320 0.42 27.52 8.49
C ASP A 320 0.77 26.26 7.67
N VAL A 321 2.00 25.76 7.77
CA VAL A 321 2.40 24.45 7.20
C VAL A 321 1.56 23.32 7.79
N ALA A 322 1.39 23.30 9.11
CA ALA A 322 0.59 22.28 9.79
C ALA A 322 -0.90 22.39 9.45
N PHE A 323 -1.45 23.62 9.32
CA PHE A 323 -2.81 23.86 8.84
C PHE A 323 -3.05 23.23 7.46
N ARG A 324 -2.16 23.53 6.50
CA ARG A 324 -2.25 22.97 5.13
C ARG A 324 -2.17 21.44 5.13
N LEU A 325 -1.23 20.88 5.88
CA LEU A 325 -1.03 19.44 5.98
C LEU A 325 -2.25 18.73 6.60
N VAL A 326 -2.77 19.23 7.72
CA VAL A 326 -3.94 18.65 8.39
C VAL A 326 -5.16 18.73 7.46
N ALA A 327 -5.39 19.88 6.83
CA ALA A 327 -6.51 20.06 5.91
C ALA A 327 -6.45 19.09 4.71
N ASP A 328 -5.29 18.96 4.08
CA ASP A 328 -5.08 18.05 2.95
C ASP A 328 -5.24 16.58 3.35
N HIS A 329 -4.52 16.12 4.38
CA HIS A 329 -4.48 14.70 4.73
C HIS A 329 -5.80 14.19 5.29
N VAL A 330 -6.53 15.01 6.06
CA VAL A 330 -7.87 14.65 6.53
C VAL A 330 -8.83 14.56 5.35
N ARG A 331 -8.77 15.50 4.40
CA ARG A 331 -9.57 15.44 3.17
C ARG A 331 -9.23 14.19 2.35
N ALA A 332 -7.96 13.90 2.12
CA ALA A 332 -7.50 12.73 1.38
C ALA A 332 -7.94 11.40 2.00
N ALA A 333 -7.72 11.22 3.30
CA ALA A 333 -8.10 10.01 4.01
C ALA A 333 -9.62 9.83 4.08
N THR A 334 -10.39 10.92 4.22
CA THR A 334 -11.87 10.88 4.18
C THR A 334 -12.36 10.30 2.85
N VAL A 335 -11.84 10.80 1.73
CA VAL A 335 -12.26 10.36 0.41
C VAL A 335 -11.78 8.93 0.12
N ALA A 336 -10.55 8.57 0.52
CA ALA A 336 -10.03 7.21 0.35
C ALA A 336 -10.84 6.16 1.15
N ILE A 337 -11.21 6.47 2.40
CA ILE A 337 -12.04 5.58 3.22
C ILE A 337 -13.45 5.43 2.63
N CYS A 338 -14.03 6.52 2.10
CA CYS A 338 -15.31 6.47 1.39
C CYS A 338 -15.27 5.54 0.16
N ASP A 339 -14.14 5.53 -0.57
CA ASP A 339 -13.91 4.66 -1.72
C ASP A 339 -13.46 3.23 -1.31
N GLY A 340 -13.62 2.86 -0.02
CA GLY A 340 -13.46 1.50 0.50
C GLY A 340 -12.09 1.16 1.06
N VAL A 341 -11.16 2.13 1.16
CA VAL A 341 -9.82 1.86 1.71
C VAL A 341 -9.84 1.83 3.23
N VAL A 342 -9.53 0.67 3.81
CA VAL A 342 -9.40 0.52 5.27
C VAL A 342 -7.95 0.82 5.69
N PRO A 343 -7.72 1.66 6.72
CA PRO A 343 -6.37 1.89 7.26
C PRO A 343 -5.71 0.58 7.72
N ASP A 344 -4.55 0.23 7.14
CA ASP A 344 -3.85 -1.05 7.38
C ASP A 344 -2.32 -0.89 7.41
N GLY A 345 -1.55 -1.95 7.65
CA GLY A 345 -0.10 -1.99 7.61
C GLY A 345 0.49 -2.20 6.21
N THR A 346 -0.33 -2.47 5.18
CA THR A 346 0.14 -2.75 3.82
C THR A 346 -0.66 -2.01 2.74
N GLY A 347 -0.09 -1.91 1.52
CA GLY A 347 -0.79 -1.40 0.33
C GLY A 347 -1.34 0.02 0.47
N ALA A 348 -2.52 0.26 -0.11
CA ALA A 348 -3.24 1.53 -0.03
C ALA A 348 -3.63 1.89 1.43
N GLY A 349 -3.99 0.88 2.24
CA GLY A 349 -4.33 1.06 3.66
C GLY A 349 -3.17 1.63 4.48
N PHE A 350 -1.93 1.24 4.18
CA PHE A 350 -0.73 1.80 4.80
C PHE A 350 -0.58 3.30 4.54
N ILE A 351 -0.84 3.74 3.31
CA ILE A 351 -0.74 5.15 2.92
C ILE A 351 -1.83 5.97 3.61
N VAL A 352 -3.08 5.49 3.64
CA VAL A 352 -4.17 6.14 4.37
C VAL A 352 -3.83 6.27 5.86
N ARG A 353 -3.38 5.17 6.48
CA ARG A 353 -2.92 5.18 7.89
C ARG A 353 -1.79 6.20 8.10
N LYS A 354 -0.83 6.30 7.17
CA LYS A 354 0.28 7.27 7.23
C LYS A 354 -0.23 8.71 7.17
N MET A 355 -1.17 9.04 6.27
CA MET A 355 -1.78 10.38 6.17
C MET A 355 -2.51 10.77 7.45
N MET A 356 -3.35 9.87 7.97
CA MET A 356 -4.09 10.07 9.23
C MET A 356 -3.13 10.34 10.40
N ARG A 357 -2.13 9.48 10.61
CA ARG A 357 -1.17 9.63 11.72
C ARG A 357 -0.32 10.89 11.62
N ARG A 358 0.07 11.30 10.41
CA ARG A 358 0.74 12.60 10.19
C ARG A 358 -0.16 13.77 10.59
N SER A 359 -1.45 13.71 10.23
CA SER A 359 -2.42 14.74 10.61
C SER A 359 -2.62 14.81 12.13
N PHE A 360 -2.74 13.67 12.82
CA PHE A 360 -2.87 13.61 14.29
C PHE A 360 -1.65 14.22 14.98
N LEU A 361 -0.45 13.84 14.55
CA LEU A 361 0.79 14.34 15.11
C LEU A 361 0.92 15.86 14.91
N GLN A 362 0.80 16.35 13.67
CA GLN A 362 0.98 17.78 13.39
C GLN A 362 -0.12 18.64 14.02
N GLY A 363 -1.37 18.16 14.01
CA GLY A 363 -2.48 18.82 14.70
C GLY A 363 -2.21 18.97 16.19
N ASN A 364 -1.76 17.90 16.86
CA ASN A 364 -1.45 17.96 18.28
C ASN A 364 -0.19 18.77 18.59
N SER A 365 0.95 18.46 17.97
CA SER A 365 2.25 19.02 18.36
C SER A 365 2.52 20.43 17.84
N LYS A 366 1.94 20.83 16.71
CA LYS A 366 2.16 22.16 16.11
C LYS A 366 1.00 23.12 16.30
N LEU A 367 -0.23 22.60 16.32
CA LEU A 367 -1.43 23.43 16.44
C LEU A 367 -2.07 23.36 17.83
N GLY A 368 -1.64 22.43 18.69
CA GLY A 368 -2.25 22.26 20.01
C GLY A 368 -3.71 21.80 19.92
N ILE A 369 -4.02 20.93 18.96
CA ILE A 369 -5.32 20.26 18.88
C ILE A 369 -5.33 19.08 19.86
N ASP A 370 -6.38 19.00 20.67
CA ASP A 370 -6.57 17.90 21.61
C ASP A 370 -6.62 16.54 20.90
N ARG A 371 -6.09 15.50 21.57
CA ARG A 371 -6.21 14.12 21.08
C ARG A 371 -7.69 13.77 20.89
N PHE A 372 -7.99 13.02 19.83
CA PHE A 372 -9.34 12.57 19.44
C PHE A 372 -10.22 13.63 18.77
N ALA A 373 -9.77 14.89 18.68
CA ALA A 373 -10.55 15.98 18.13
C ALA A 373 -10.50 16.07 16.59
N LEU A 374 -9.51 15.48 15.91
CA LEU A 374 -9.41 15.57 14.45
C LEU A 374 -10.58 14.89 13.72
N SER A 375 -11.23 13.90 14.35
CA SER A 375 -12.45 13.28 13.81
C SER A 375 -13.61 14.27 13.63
N ASP A 376 -13.59 15.42 14.31
CA ASP A 376 -14.61 16.47 14.18
C ASP A 376 -14.45 17.32 12.90
N LEU A 377 -13.37 17.11 12.14
CA LEU A 377 -13.15 17.72 10.84
C LEU A 377 -13.95 17.02 9.72
N ILE A 378 -14.30 15.73 9.90
CA ILE A 378 -14.95 14.91 8.86
C ILE A 378 -16.25 15.54 8.34
N PRO A 379 -17.19 16.02 9.18
CA PRO A 379 -18.41 16.66 8.68
C PRO A 379 -18.13 17.92 7.84
N THR A 380 -17.03 18.63 8.11
CA THR A 380 -16.63 19.82 7.36
C THR A 380 -16.03 19.45 6.01
N VAL A 381 -15.29 18.34 5.92
CA VAL A 381 -14.84 17.81 4.62
C VAL A 381 -16.03 17.34 3.78
N VAL A 382 -16.98 16.63 4.39
CA VAL A 382 -18.17 16.15 3.69
C VAL A 382 -18.97 17.34 3.15
N SER A 383 -19.18 18.41 3.92
CA SER A 383 -19.99 19.55 3.47
C SER A 383 -19.42 20.28 2.25
N THR A 384 -18.10 20.32 2.04
CA THR A 384 -17.47 20.98 0.89
C THR A 384 -17.42 20.09 -0.37
N MET A 385 -17.77 18.81 -0.25
CA MET A 385 -17.62 17.81 -1.32
C MET A 385 -18.91 17.06 -1.67
N ASN A 386 -19.92 17.08 -0.80
CA ASN A 386 -21.14 16.25 -0.91
C ASN A 386 -21.98 16.51 -2.16
N GLU A 387 -21.95 17.71 -2.76
CA GLU A 387 -22.69 17.99 -4.00
C GLU A 387 -22.18 17.15 -5.19
N VAL A 388 -20.88 16.86 -5.22
CA VAL A 388 -20.24 16.11 -6.31
C VAL A 388 -20.09 14.64 -5.96
N TYR A 389 -19.88 14.35 -4.67
CA TYR A 389 -19.63 13.01 -4.14
C TYR A 389 -20.63 12.69 -3.01
N PRO A 390 -21.92 12.45 -3.34
CA PRO A 390 -22.97 12.22 -2.34
C PRO A 390 -22.73 10.96 -1.50
N GLU A 391 -21.89 10.03 -1.96
CA GLU A 391 -21.44 8.86 -1.19
C GLU A 391 -20.72 9.24 0.12
N LEU A 392 -20.07 10.42 0.16
CA LEU A 392 -19.40 10.93 1.35
C LEU A 392 -20.39 11.21 2.48
N GLY A 393 -21.57 11.75 2.14
CA GLY A 393 -22.62 12.01 3.11
C GLY A 393 -23.14 10.72 3.76
N GLN A 394 -23.28 9.66 2.98
CA GLN A 394 -23.78 8.36 3.45
C GLN A 394 -22.77 7.64 4.36
N SER A 395 -21.47 7.84 4.11
CA SER A 395 -20.38 7.18 4.83
C SER A 395 -19.80 7.99 5.99
N SER A 396 -20.26 9.23 6.21
CA SER A 396 -19.66 10.19 7.18
C SER A 396 -19.49 9.60 8.58
N ASP A 397 -20.53 8.98 9.15
CA ASP A 397 -20.48 8.40 10.50
C ASP A 397 -19.52 7.21 10.59
N HIS A 398 -19.42 6.42 9.52
CA HIS A 398 -18.48 5.32 9.44
C HIS A 398 -17.03 5.84 9.38
N ILE A 399 -16.77 6.83 8.52
CA ILE A 399 -15.45 7.47 8.38
C ILE A 399 -15.02 8.11 9.71
N GLN A 400 -15.93 8.83 10.37
CA GLN A 400 -15.63 9.48 11.66
C GLN A 400 -15.27 8.46 12.74
N ARG A 401 -15.96 7.31 12.80
CA ARG A 401 -15.61 6.21 13.71
C ARG A 401 -14.22 5.64 13.42
N LEU A 402 -13.92 5.35 12.15
CA LEU A 402 -12.59 4.85 11.76
C LEU A 402 -11.46 5.84 12.10
N PHE A 403 -11.70 7.13 11.94
CA PHE A 403 -10.76 8.17 12.36
C PHE A 403 -10.48 8.13 13.87
N ARG A 404 -11.53 8.05 14.70
CA ARG A 404 -11.39 7.94 16.16
C ARG A 404 -10.65 6.67 16.55
N GLU A 405 -11.01 5.54 15.97
CA GLU A 405 -10.39 4.25 16.24
C GLU A 405 -8.89 4.26 15.91
N GLU A 406 -8.51 4.74 14.72
CA GLU A 406 -7.09 4.83 14.34
C GLU A 406 -6.32 5.85 15.19
N GLU A 407 -6.93 6.98 15.58
CA GLU A 407 -6.29 7.96 16.47
C GLU A 407 -6.02 7.38 17.87
N ILE A 408 -6.98 6.61 18.42
CA ILE A 408 -6.80 5.86 19.67
C ILE A 408 -5.63 4.89 19.56
N GLN A 409 -5.55 4.12 18.48
CA GLN A 409 -4.45 3.17 18.28
C GLN A 409 -3.10 3.90 18.13
N PHE A 410 -3.08 4.99 17.36
CA PHE A 410 -1.89 5.79 17.16
C PHE A 410 -1.33 6.30 18.48
N TRP A 411 -2.14 6.96 19.31
CA TRP A 411 -1.66 7.50 20.58
C TRP A 411 -1.28 6.39 21.58
N LYS A 412 -1.99 5.26 21.61
CA LYS A 412 -1.57 4.07 22.37
C LYS A 412 -0.17 3.59 21.95
N THR A 413 0.13 3.58 20.66
CA THR A 413 1.45 3.22 20.14
C THR A 413 2.51 4.27 20.47
N VAL A 414 2.21 5.56 20.25
CA VAL A 414 3.14 6.66 20.53
C VAL A 414 3.47 6.72 22.02
N ASP A 415 2.49 6.58 22.92
CA ASP A 415 2.74 6.63 24.37
C ASP A 415 3.62 5.46 24.84
N LYS A 416 3.41 4.25 24.30
CA LYS A 416 4.27 3.08 24.57
C LYS A 416 5.67 3.26 23.99
N ALA A 417 5.76 3.76 22.76
CA ALA A 417 7.01 3.96 22.07
C ALA A 417 7.82 5.13 22.64
N LYS A 418 7.15 6.14 23.23
CA LYS A 418 7.80 7.25 23.95
C LYS A 418 8.66 6.75 25.09
N MET A 419 8.15 5.82 25.89
CA MET A 419 8.95 5.19 26.95
C MET A 419 10.24 4.53 26.39
N ARG A 420 10.15 3.90 25.20
CA ARG A 420 11.30 3.27 24.54
C ARG A 420 12.23 4.27 23.86
N PHE A 421 11.69 5.35 23.35
CA PHE A 421 12.49 6.45 22.84
C PHE A 421 13.29 7.10 23.98
N ASP A 422 12.69 7.31 25.14
CA ASP A 422 13.38 7.86 26.32
C ASP A 422 14.53 6.94 26.77
N ASP A 423 14.33 5.61 26.75
CA ASP A 423 15.40 4.62 26.95
C ASP A 423 16.53 4.81 25.91
N VAL A 424 16.19 4.79 24.61
CA VAL A 424 17.17 4.95 23.51
C VAL A 424 17.91 6.29 23.57
N ALA A 425 17.20 7.36 23.92
CA ALA A 425 17.74 8.70 24.03
C ALA A 425 18.66 8.82 25.24
N SER A 426 18.30 8.26 26.40
CA SER A 426 19.15 8.28 27.59
C SER A 426 20.44 7.46 27.43
N GLU A 427 20.36 6.32 26.74
CA GLU A 427 21.52 5.47 26.44
C GLU A 427 22.41 6.05 25.33
N ASN A 428 21.85 6.88 24.45
CA ASN A 428 22.61 7.49 23.36
C ASN A 428 23.43 8.69 23.85
N LYS A 429 24.72 8.52 24.05
CA LYS A 429 25.63 9.61 24.46
C LYS A 429 25.89 10.66 23.37
N SER A 430 25.56 10.36 22.12
CA SER A 430 25.72 11.27 20.98
C SER A 430 24.54 12.24 20.87
N HIS A 431 24.79 13.43 20.30
CA HIS A 431 23.75 14.36 19.84
C HIS A 431 22.93 13.78 18.68
N MET A 432 23.50 12.82 17.94
CA MET A 432 22.85 12.15 16.80
C MET A 432 22.38 10.74 17.20
N ILE A 433 21.08 10.46 17.06
CA ILE A 433 20.49 9.11 17.15
C ILE A 433 20.67 8.43 15.80
N SER A 434 21.29 7.25 15.79
CA SER A 434 21.52 6.51 14.55
C SER A 434 20.20 6.15 13.86
N GLY A 435 20.21 6.16 12.53
CA GLY A 435 19.06 5.81 11.71
C GLY A 435 18.63 4.36 11.93
N LYS A 436 19.56 3.46 12.26
CA LYS A 436 19.26 2.08 12.67
C LYS A 436 18.40 2.00 13.94
N LYS A 437 18.69 2.82 14.95
CA LYS A 437 17.92 2.85 16.20
C LYS A 437 16.53 3.44 15.95
N ALA A 438 16.45 4.51 15.17
CA ALA A 438 15.18 5.07 14.72
C ALA A 438 14.38 4.07 13.87
N PHE A 439 15.05 3.29 13.00
CA PHE A 439 14.42 2.25 12.20
C PHE A 439 13.92 1.09 13.06
N HIS A 440 14.66 0.69 14.09
CA HIS A 440 14.17 -0.30 15.06
C HIS A 440 12.95 0.21 15.84
N LEU A 441 12.92 1.50 16.23
CA LEU A 441 11.73 2.11 16.84
C LEU A 441 10.52 2.08 15.90
N PHE A 442 10.75 2.29 14.61
CA PHE A 442 9.76 2.20 13.56
C PHE A 442 9.28 0.76 13.29
N GLU A 443 10.20 -0.18 13.07
CA GLU A 443 9.91 -1.56 12.69
C GLU A 443 9.34 -2.37 13.85
N THR A 444 9.95 -2.29 15.02
CA THR A 444 9.58 -3.12 16.18
C THR A 444 8.41 -2.53 16.96
N TYR A 445 8.36 -1.20 17.08
CA TYR A 445 7.40 -0.52 17.96
C TYR A 445 6.42 0.39 17.21
N GLY A 446 6.53 0.50 15.88
CA GLY A 446 5.60 1.26 15.06
C GLY A 446 5.72 2.78 15.18
N LEU A 447 6.82 3.30 15.73
CA LEU A 447 7.04 4.74 15.91
C LEU A 447 7.46 5.39 14.58
N PRO A 448 6.63 6.24 13.95
CA PRO A 448 7.00 6.88 12.69
C PRO A 448 8.27 7.73 12.85
N LEU A 449 9.12 7.76 11.82
CA LEU A 449 10.33 8.59 11.82
C LEU A 449 10.04 10.05 12.17
N SER A 450 8.94 10.61 11.65
CA SER A 450 8.54 12.00 11.94
C SER A 450 8.32 12.25 13.43
N VAL A 451 7.75 11.28 14.15
CA VAL A 451 7.58 11.34 15.61
C VAL A 451 8.95 11.23 16.28
N THR A 452 9.79 10.28 15.85
CA THR A 452 11.15 10.09 16.39
C THR A 452 12.01 11.35 16.24
N ILE A 453 11.95 12.04 15.10
CA ILE A 453 12.66 13.30 14.85
C ILE A 453 12.16 14.39 15.79
N GLU A 454 10.84 14.51 15.95
CA GLU A 454 10.24 15.50 16.84
C GLU A 454 10.64 15.27 18.30
N MET A 455 10.55 14.03 18.78
CA MET A 455 10.94 13.66 20.13
C MET A 455 12.45 13.84 20.37
N ALA A 456 13.28 13.59 19.36
CA ALA A 456 14.71 13.87 19.43
C ALA A 456 14.98 15.36 19.62
N ARG A 457 14.29 16.22 18.87
CA ARG A 457 14.45 17.68 19.01
C ARG A 457 14.03 18.15 20.40
N ASP A 458 12.96 17.60 20.97
CA ASP A 458 12.48 17.98 22.31
C ASP A 458 13.51 17.67 23.42
N VAL A 459 14.39 16.67 23.21
CA VAL A 459 15.50 16.34 24.12
C VAL A 459 16.85 16.86 23.64
N GLY A 460 16.87 17.79 22.68
CA GLY A 460 18.09 18.43 22.18
C GLY A 460 18.99 17.49 21.36
N LYS A 461 18.39 16.57 20.59
CA LYS A 461 19.08 15.60 19.72
C LYS A 461 18.54 15.66 18.29
N GLU A 462 19.30 15.04 17.38
CA GLU A 462 18.93 14.85 15.99
C GLU A 462 18.86 13.35 15.66
N VAL A 463 18.23 13.00 14.54
CA VAL A 463 18.16 11.63 14.02
C VAL A 463 18.88 11.59 12.68
N ASP A 464 19.68 10.55 12.43
CA ASP A 464 20.27 10.33 11.12
C ASP A 464 19.20 9.79 10.16
N GLU A 465 18.48 10.72 9.53
CA GLU A 465 17.39 10.43 8.58
C GLU A 465 17.91 9.66 7.35
N LYS A 466 19.13 9.93 6.89
CA LYS A 466 19.73 9.25 5.73
C LYS A 466 20.06 7.79 6.03
N GLU A 467 20.57 7.50 7.23
CA GLU A 467 20.78 6.10 7.64
C GLU A 467 19.44 5.37 7.84
N PHE A 468 18.41 6.05 8.37
CA PHE A 468 17.06 5.47 8.49
C PHE A 468 16.50 5.09 7.11
N GLU A 469 16.58 6.01 6.14
CA GLU A 469 16.12 5.78 4.77
C GLU A 469 16.83 4.61 4.12
N LYS A 470 18.15 4.46 4.34
CA LYS A 470 18.91 3.29 3.86
C LYS A 470 18.40 2.00 4.48
N CYS A 471 18.18 1.95 5.80
CA CYS A 471 17.64 0.76 6.47
C CYS A 471 16.23 0.42 5.97
N GLN A 472 15.38 1.44 5.80
CA GLN A 472 14.04 1.27 5.27
C GLN A 472 14.07 0.74 3.82
N PHE A 473 14.95 1.30 2.99
CA PHE A 473 15.12 0.86 1.60
C PHE A 473 15.70 -0.55 1.50
N GLU A 474 16.63 -0.93 2.37
CA GLU A 474 17.16 -2.29 2.46
C GLU A 474 16.07 -3.28 2.88
N ALA A 475 15.27 -2.96 3.90
CA ALA A 475 14.13 -3.76 4.34
C ALA A 475 13.05 -3.86 3.24
N GLN A 476 12.78 -2.77 2.53
CA GLN A 476 11.84 -2.75 1.41
C GLN A 476 12.37 -3.56 0.23
N LYS A 477 13.68 -3.51 -0.08
CA LYS A 477 14.31 -4.36 -1.09
C LYS A 477 14.29 -5.83 -0.73
N LEU A 478 14.48 -6.18 0.54
CA LEU A 478 14.33 -7.55 1.04
C LEU A 478 12.89 -8.06 0.84
N SER A 479 11.90 -7.20 1.13
CA SER A 479 10.48 -7.48 0.91
C SER A 479 10.08 -7.54 -0.58
N GLN A 480 10.65 -6.66 -1.43
CA GLN A 480 10.42 -6.63 -2.88
C GLN A 480 11.14 -7.76 -3.64
N LYS A 481 12.31 -8.21 -3.17
CA LYS A 481 12.98 -9.39 -3.72
C LYS A 481 12.16 -10.66 -3.50
N ALA A 482 11.31 -10.69 -2.47
CA ALA A 482 10.36 -11.79 -2.27
C ALA A 482 9.19 -11.76 -3.30
N SER A 483 8.89 -10.61 -3.93
CA SER A 483 7.78 -10.43 -4.88
C SER A 483 8.16 -10.35 -6.36
N GLN A 484 9.45 -10.43 -6.71
CA GLN A 484 9.98 -10.23 -8.07
C GLN A 484 10.38 -11.50 -8.84
N PHE A 485 9.87 -12.67 -8.46
CA PHE A 485 10.12 -13.87 -9.26
C PHE A 485 9.17 -13.89 -10.48
N LYS A 486 9.70 -13.61 -11.68
CA LYS A 486 8.97 -13.70 -12.95
C LYS A 486 9.83 -14.40 -14.00
N LEU A 487 9.41 -15.58 -14.42
CA LEU A 487 9.95 -16.23 -15.62
C LEU A 487 9.23 -15.67 -16.86
N PRO A 488 9.89 -15.55 -18.01
CA PRO A 488 9.31 -15.05 -19.26
C PRO A 488 8.45 -16.15 -19.92
N ILE A 489 7.41 -16.60 -19.21
CA ILE A 489 6.50 -17.68 -19.65
C ILE A 489 5.06 -17.30 -19.38
N THR A 490 4.17 -17.74 -20.26
CA THR A 490 2.72 -17.70 -20.06
C THR A 490 2.16 -19.11 -19.96
N ALA A 491 0.99 -19.27 -19.33
CA ALA A 491 0.33 -20.58 -19.26
C ALA A 491 0.04 -21.17 -20.65
N ASP A 492 -0.23 -20.32 -21.64
CA ASP A 492 -0.59 -20.72 -23.00
C ASP A 492 0.61 -21.28 -23.78
N ASP A 493 1.84 -20.99 -23.34
CA ASP A 493 3.07 -21.57 -23.90
C ASP A 493 3.24 -23.06 -23.52
N PHE A 494 2.60 -23.49 -22.42
CA PHE A 494 2.74 -24.84 -21.86
C PHE A 494 1.38 -25.48 -21.55
N PRO A 495 0.52 -25.70 -22.56
CA PRO A 495 -0.83 -26.23 -22.36
C PRO A 495 -0.86 -27.68 -21.85
N SER A 496 0.26 -28.43 -21.99
CA SER A 496 0.38 -29.78 -21.44
C SER A 496 0.82 -29.81 -19.98
N HIS A 497 1.18 -28.68 -19.37
CA HIS A 497 1.53 -28.64 -17.96
C HIS A 497 0.29 -28.89 -17.07
N SER A 498 0.42 -29.83 -16.14
CA SER A 498 -0.58 -30.15 -15.13
C SER A 498 0.08 -30.39 -13.79
N ASP A 499 -0.50 -29.88 -12.72
CA ASP A 499 -0.06 -30.18 -11.35
C ASP A 499 -1.18 -30.80 -10.50
N LYS A 500 -2.13 -31.49 -11.14
CA LYS A 500 -3.21 -32.21 -10.46
C LYS A 500 -2.70 -33.41 -9.66
N GLU A 501 -1.58 -33.99 -10.10
CA GLU A 501 -0.94 -35.14 -9.47
C GLU A 501 -0.50 -34.89 -8.02
N LYS A 502 -0.37 -33.63 -7.58
CA LYS A 502 -0.11 -33.30 -6.18
C LYS A 502 -1.20 -33.78 -5.22
N TYR A 503 -2.42 -34.01 -5.71
CA TYR A 503 -3.54 -34.57 -4.95
C TYR A 503 -3.66 -36.10 -5.06
N ASN A 504 -2.82 -36.73 -5.89
CA ASN A 504 -2.83 -38.17 -6.09
C ASN A 504 -2.01 -38.84 -4.99
N PHE A 505 -2.67 -39.22 -3.90
CA PHE A 505 -2.12 -40.03 -2.84
C PHE A 505 -3.23 -40.84 -2.17
N VAL A 506 -2.89 -42.03 -1.68
CA VAL A 506 -3.82 -42.90 -0.98
C VAL A 506 -3.31 -43.19 0.41
N PHE A 507 -4.23 -43.38 1.35
CA PHE A 507 -3.90 -43.85 2.69
C PHE A 507 -4.32 -45.32 2.81
N ASP A 508 -3.35 -46.21 2.95
CA ASP A 508 -3.58 -47.65 3.10
C ASP A 508 -2.64 -48.23 4.18
N ASN A 509 -3.14 -49.19 4.96
CA ASN A 509 -2.39 -49.87 6.02
C ASN A 509 -1.61 -48.94 6.98
N GLY A 510 -2.18 -47.77 7.29
CA GLY A 510 -1.59 -46.82 8.24
C GLY A 510 -0.50 -45.91 7.65
N LYS A 511 -0.31 -45.89 6.33
CA LYS A 511 0.71 -45.08 5.65
C LYS A 511 0.15 -44.37 4.43
N TYR A 512 0.70 -43.19 4.11
CA TYR A 512 0.47 -42.58 2.81
C TYR A 512 1.32 -43.28 1.76
N ASN A 513 0.72 -43.47 0.59
CA ASN A 513 1.41 -43.88 -0.61
C ASN A 513 1.30 -42.75 -1.64
N PHE A 514 2.44 -42.17 -1.97
CA PHE A 514 2.59 -41.17 -3.02
C PHE A 514 3.11 -41.89 -4.29
N PRO A 515 2.29 -42.03 -5.34
CA PRO A 515 2.70 -42.73 -6.56
C PRO A 515 3.95 -42.10 -7.17
N GLN A 516 4.86 -42.94 -7.67
CA GLN A 516 6.05 -42.48 -8.38
C GLN A 516 5.67 -42.11 -9.81
N ILE A 517 5.77 -40.82 -10.15
CA ILE A 517 5.33 -40.31 -11.44
C ILE A 517 6.52 -40.08 -12.35
N LYS A 518 6.50 -40.74 -13.52
CA LYS A 518 7.43 -40.48 -14.61
C LYS A 518 6.84 -39.44 -15.53
N THR A 519 7.55 -38.34 -15.72
CA THR A 519 7.10 -37.16 -16.47
C THR A 519 8.20 -36.64 -17.37
N LYS A 520 7.86 -35.69 -18.24
CA LYS A 520 8.77 -35.03 -19.16
C LYS A 520 9.13 -33.63 -18.65
N VAL A 521 10.40 -33.24 -18.78
CA VAL A 521 10.84 -31.86 -18.58
C VAL A 521 10.42 -31.02 -19.79
N LEU A 522 9.52 -30.05 -19.59
CA LEU A 522 9.04 -29.15 -20.65
C LEU A 522 10.03 -28.03 -20.94
N GLN A 523 10.64 -27.45 -19.90
CA GLN A 523 11.59 -26.35 -20.02
C GLN A 523 12.49 -26.25 -18.80
N VAL A 524 13.73 -25.77 -19.01
CA VAL A 524 14.65 -25.40 -17.94
C VAL A 524 15.05 -23.93 -18.05
N PHE A 525 15.38 -23.32 -16.91
CA PHE A 525 15.73 -21.91 -16.81
C PHE A 525 16.95 -21.70 -15.91
N LYS A 526 17.85 -20.80 -16.31
CA LYS A 526 19.00 -20.35 -15.51
C LYS A 526 18.92 -18.84 -15.35
N ASN A 527 19.05 -18.33 -14.13
CA ASN A 527 18.94 -16.89 -13.85
C ASN A 527 17.65 -16.23 -14.41
N GLN A 528 16.53 -16.98 -14.41
CA GLN A 528 15.24 -16.55 -14.98
C GLN A 528 15.22 -16.43 -16.52
N GLU A 529 16.24 -16.90 -17.22
CA GLU A 529 16.28 -16.98 -18.68
C GLU A 529 16.11 -18.43 -19.16
N VAL A 530 15.51 -18.59 -20.34
CA VAL A 530 15.32 -19.88 -20.99
C VAL A 530 16.68 -20.42 -21.43
N VAL A 531 17.00 -21.66 -21.04
CA VAL A 531 18.21 -22.37 -21.50
C VAL A 531 17.84 -23.77 -21.97
N ASP A 532 18.70 -24.40 -22.78
CA ASP A 532 18.45 -25.76 -23.27
C ASP A 532 18.77 -26.83 -22.22
N CYS A 533 19.74 -26.55 -21.36
CA CYS A 533 20.19 -27.45 -20.29
C CYS A 533 20.70 -26.67 -19.07
N LEU A 534 20.60 -27.30 -17.90
CA LEU A 534 21.34 -26.94 -16.69
C LEU A 534 22.43 -27.98 -16.50
N GLU A 535 23.68 -27.54 -16.37
CA GLU A 535 24.81 -28.44 -16.14
C GLU A 535 24.96 -28.80 -14.66
N GLU A 536 25.81 -29.79 -14.39
CA GLU A 536 26.10 -30.22 -13.02
C GLU A 536 26.52 -29.05 -12.12
N ASN A 537 25.96 -29.03 -10.90
CA ASN A 537 26.08 -27.99 -9.87
C ASN A 537 25.40 -26.64 -10.18
N GLU A 538 24.74 -26.48 -11.32
CA GLU A 538 24.01 -25.25 -11.64
C GLU A 538 22.67 -25.17 -10.90
N LYS A 539 22.33 -23.96 -10.43
CA LYS A 539 21.00 -23.67 -9.88
C LYS A 539 20.08 -23.14 -10.98
N GLY A 540 18.84 -23.56 -10.96
CA GLY A 540 17.86 -23.15 -11.96
C GLY A 540 16.45 -23.55 -11.61
N PHE A 541 15.58 -23.41 -12.62
CA PHE A 541 14.17 -23.77 -12.54
C PHE A 541 13.86 -24.84 -13.57
N VAL A 542 12.96 -25.76 -13.21
CA VAL A 542 12.51 -26.85 -14.07
C VAL A 542 10.99 -26.81 -14.13
N LEU A 543 10.44 -26.85 -15.34
CA LEU A 543 9.02 -27.03 -15.60
C LEU A 543 8.79 -28.45 -16.10
N LEU A 544 7.85 -29.16 -15.47
CA LEU A 544 7.48 -30.54 -15.81
C LEU A 544 6.15 -30.56 -16.56
N GLU A 545 5.88 -31.64 -17.29
CA GLU A 545 4.58 -31.88 -17.93
C GLU A 545 3.54 -32.20 -16.84
N ASP A 546 3.62 -33.37 -16.22
CA ASP A 546 2.88 -33.69 -14.99
C ASP A 546 3.73 -33.44 -13.75
N CYS A 547 3.25 -32.60 -12.84
CA CYS A 547 3.97 -32.18 -11.63
C CYS A 547 3.26 -32.63 -10.35
N GLN A 548 3.94 -33.43 -9.53
CA GLN A 548 3.44 -33.92 -8.25
C GLN A 548 3.78 -33.00 -7.07
N PHE A 549 4.75 -32.09 -7.25
CA PHE A 549 5.17 -31.13 -6.21
C PHE A 549 4.12 -30.04 -6.02
N TYR A 550 3.78 -29.75 -4.78
CA TYR A 550 2.95 -28.62 -4.39
C TYR A 550 3.77 -27.33 -4.46
N GLY A 551 3.38 -26.44 -5.37
CA GLY A 551 3.92 -25.08 -5.43
C GLY A 551 3.34 -24.21 -4.31
N GLU A 552 4.19 -23.40 -3.67
CA GLU A 552 3.79 -22.53 -2.55
C GLU A 552 2.58 -21.66 -2.93
N GLN A 553 1.45 -21.85 -2.23
CA GLN A 553 0.22 -21.09 -2.40
C GLN A 553 -0.70 -21.29 -1.18
N GLY A 554 -1.64 -20.35 -0.94
CA GLY A 554 -2.67 -20.49 0.10
C GLY A 554 -2.13 -20.54 1.53
N GLY A 555 -0.90 -20.08 1.76
CA GLY A 555 -0.21 -20.16 3.06
C GLY A 555 0.56 -21.46 3.28
N GLN A 556 0.34 -22.50 2.47
CA GLN A 556 1.10 -23.75 2.52
C GLN A 556 2.48 -23.59 1.85
N THR A 557 3.55 -23.97 2.57
CA THR A 557 4.91 -24.00 2.00
C THR A 557 5.04 -25.10 0.93
N SER A 558 5.99 -24.92 0.02
CA SER A 558 6.21 -25.88 -1.07
C SER A 558 6.78 -27.20 -0.59
N ASP A 559 6.60 -28.22 -1.43
CA ASP A 559 7.37 -29.45 -1.28
C ASP A 559 8.84 -29.27 -1.66
N ILE A 560 9.62 -30.25 -1.22
CA ILE A 560 11.01 -30.48 -1.60
C ILE A 560 11.16 -31.94 -2.03
N GLY A 561 12.26 -32.27 -2.70
CA GLY A 561 12.49 -33.63 -3.16
C GLY A 561 13.51 -33.70 -4.29
N GLN A 562 13.32 -34.64 -5.20
CA GLN A 562 14.31 -35.02 -6.19
C GLN A 562 13.65 -35.41 -7.51
N LEU A 563 14.32 -35.10 -8.62
CA LEU A 563 14.05 -35.68 -9.94
C LEU A 563 15.14 -36.70 -10.25
N VAL A 564 14.73 -37.89 -10.69
CA VAL A 564 15.60 -39.06 -10.82
C VAL A 564 15.55 -39.64 -12.24
N VAL A 565 16.70 -40.10 -12.73
CA VAL A 565 16.85 -40.87 -13.98
C VAL A 565 17.72 -42.09 -13.66
N ASP A 566 17.25 -43.30 -14.00
CA ASP A 566 17.97 -44.56 -13.74
C ASP A 566 18.51 -44.68 -12.30
N ASP A 567 17.65 -44.37 -11.31
CA ASP A 567 17.96 -44.34 -9.87
C ASP A 567 19.04 -43.32 -9.42
N LYS A 568 19.46 -42.41 -10.32
CA LYS A 568 20.35 -41.30 -10.00
C LYS A 568 19.58 -39.98 -9.94
N THR A 569 19.76 -39.25 -8.86
CA THR A 569 19.20 -37.90 -8.72
C THR A 569 19.87 -36.96 -9.70
N VAL A 570 19.11 -36.43 -10.66
CA VAL A 570 19.60 -35.47 -11.66
C VAL A 570 19.34 -34.03 -11.23
N PHE A 571 18.30 -33.80 -10.42
CA PHE A 571 17.96 -32.47 -9.92
C PHE A 571 17.41 -32.56 -8.50
N GLU A 572 17.98 -31.80 -7.58
CA GLU A 572 17.49 -31.63 -6.22
C GLU A 572 16.52 -30.45 -6.17
N VAL A 573 15.28 -30.69 -5.77
CA VAL A 573 14.22 -29.69 -5.67
C VAL A 573 14.26 -29.06 -4.29
N GLU A 574 14.68 -27.80 -4.21
CA GLU A 574 14.78 -27.01 -2.98
C GLU A 574 13.45 -26.31 -2.64
N SER A 575 12.63 -25.97 -3.65
CA SER A 575 11.28 -25.43 -3.47
C SER A 575 10.47 -25.49 -4.77
N ALA A 576 9.16 -25.25 -4.70
CA ALA A 576 8.28 -25.12 -5.87
C ALA A 576 7.40 -23.86 -5.77
N LYS A 577 7.16 -23.19 -6.89
CA LYS A 577 6.39 -21.93 -6.92
C LYS A 577 5.31 -21.93 -7.99
N LYS A 578 4.21 -21.25 -7.69
CA LYS A 578 3.14 -20.96 -8.63
C LYS A 578 3.39 -19.68 -9.41
N LEU A 579 3.17 -19.73 -10.72
CA LEU A 579 3.24 -18.60 -11.66
C LEU A 579 1.94 -18.53 -12.48
N GLU A 580 1.77 -17.45 -13.24
CA GLU A 580 0.65 -17.27 -14.19
C GLU A 580 -0.73 -17.50 -13.57
N ASN A 581 -0.98 -16.82 -12.44
CA ASN A 581 -2.21 -16.93 -11.64
C ASN A 581 -2.50 -18.36 -11.15
N GLY A 582 -1.45 -19.12 -10.82
CA GLY A 582 -1.58 -20.48 -10.29
C GLY A 582 -1.66 -21.56 -11.36
N ARG A 583 -1.61 -21.21 -12.65
CA ARG A 583 -1.70 -22.19 -13.75
C ARG A 583 -0.41 -22.96 -13.99
N ILE A 584 0.75 -22.40 -13.63
CA ILE A 584 2.05 -23.06 -13.79
C ILE A 584 2.70 -23.31 -12.43
N THR A 585 3.24 -24.52 -12.23
CA THR A 585 4.12 -24.88 -11.10
C THR A 585 5.54 -25.09 -11.61
N VAL A 586 6.48 -24.29 -11.12
CA VAL A 586 7.92 -24.43 -11.43
C VAL A 586 8.71 -24.91 -10.22
N LEU A 587 9.67 -25.79 -10.46
CA LEU A 587 10.55 -26.35 -9.44
C LEU A 587 11.86 -25.57 -9.41
N PHE A 588 12.25 -25.04 -8.26
CA PHE A 588 13.54 -24.40 -8.04
C PHE A 588 14.50 -25.36 -7.34
N GLY A 589 15.74 -25.37 -7.77
CA GLY A 589 16.70 -26.30 -7.22
C GLY A 589 18.06 -26.28 -7.88
N ARG A 590 18.78 -27.39 -7.71
CA ARG A 590 20.14 -27.58 -8.22
C ARG A 590 20.24 -28.84 -9.06
N ALA A 591 20.84 -28.73 -10.23
CA ALA A 591 21.22 -29.87 -11.05
C ALA A 591 22.42 -30.60 -10.43
N LEU A 592 22.29 -31.91 -10.21
CA LEU A 592 23.41 -32.78 -9.82
C LEU A 592 24.01 -33.48 -11.05
N HIS A 593 23.22 -33.58 -12.12
CA HIS A 593 23.64 -34.01 -13.45
C HIS A 593 22.91 -33.16 -14.48
N SER A 594 23.37 -33.20 -15.74
CA SER A 594 22.77 -32.42 -16.82
C SER A 594 21.28 -32.72 -16.97
N ILE A 595 20.45 -31.68 -16.80
CA ILE A 595 18.99 -31.75 -17.01
C ILE A 595 18.61 -30.80 -18.15
N ARG A 596 17.84 -31.30 -19.10
CA ARG A 596 17.48 -30.58 -20.32
C ARG A 596 16.03 -30.76 -20.67
N LYS A 597 15.56 -29.90 -21.57
CA LYS A 597 14.26 -30.07 -22.21
C LYS A 597 14.11 -31.48 -22.81
N ASP A 598 12.91 -32.02 -22.75
CA ASP A 598 12.49 -33.33 -23.21
C ASP A 598 13.07 -34.55 -22.46
N LEU A 599 13.90 -34.34 -21.44
CA LEU A 599 14.35 -35.42 -20.57
C LEU A 599 13.17 -36.01 -19.78
N ARG A 600 13.10 -37.35 -19.71
CA ARG A 600 12.13 -38.04 -18.85
C ARG A 600 12.72 -38.26 -17.46
N VAL A 601 11.97 -37.89 -16.44
CA VAL A 601 12.38 -37.94 -15.03
C VAL A 601 11.30 -38.59 -14.18
N GLU A 602 11.71 -39.29 -13.14
CA GLU A 602 10.86 -39.77 -12.05
C GLU A 602 10.86 -38.75 -10.91
N GLN A 603 9.69 -38.44 -10.36
CA GLN A 603 9.53 -37.50 -9.25
C GLN A 603 9.55 -38.23 -7.91
N ARG A 604 10.45 -37.84 -7.01
CA ARG A 604 10.54 -38.35 -5.62
C ARG A 604 10.37 -37.21 -4.62
N LEU A 605 9.25 -37.19 -3.90
CA LEU A 605 8.95 -36.19 -2.87
C LEU A 605 9.68 -36.52 -1.55
N ASP A 606 9.96 -35.50 -0.73
CA ASP A 606 10.14 -35.71 0.71
C ASP A 606 8.76 -35.97 1.34
N GLU A 607 8.38 -37.24 1.39
CA GLU A 607 7.07 -37.70 1.90
C GLU A 607 6.85 -37.29 3.36
N LYS A 608 7.90 -37.31 4.19
CA LYS A 608 7.80 -36.91 5.59
C LYS A 608 7.47 -35.42 5.72
N ARG A 609 8.11 -34.57 4.91
CA ARG A 609 7.76 -33.14 4.83
C ARG A 609 6.33 -32.95 4.34
N ARG A 610 5.95 -33.60 3.24
CA ARG A 610 4.59 -33.52 2.67
C ARG A 610 3.53 -33.87 3.70
N GLU A 611 3.70 -34.98 4.41
CA GLU A 611 2.79 -35.40 5.47
C GLU A 611 2.71 -34.38 6.61
N GLY A 612 3.85 -33.87 7.07
CA GLY A 612 3.88 -32.83 8.11
C GLY A 612 3.11 -31.58 7.69
N VAL A 613 3.30 -31.12 6.46
CA VAL A 613 2.58 -29.97 5.90
C VAL A 613 1.08 -30.25 5.79
N MET A 614 0.68 -31.44 5.34
CA MET A 614 -0.73 -31.85 5.29
C MET A 614 -1.39 -31.82 6.67
N LYS A 615 -0.69 -32.30 7.71
CA LYS A 615 -1.14 -32.25 9.11
C LYS A 615 -1.34 -30.81 9.55
N ALA A 616 -0.33 -29.95 9.36
CA ALA A 616 -0.39 -28.55 9.77
C ALA A 616 -1.46 -27.75 9.00
N HIS A 617 -1.66 -28.03 7.72
CA HIS A 617 -2.70 -27.37 6.92
C HIS A 617 -4.10 -27.77 7.42
N SER A 618 -4.33 -29.06 7.61
CA SER A 618 -5.61 -29.55 8.13
C SER A 618 -5.90 -29.02 9.54
N ALA A 619 -4.86 -28.90 10.37
CA ALA A 619 -4.96 -28.27 11.69
C ALA A 619 -5.27 -26.77 11.62
N THR A 620 -4.87 -26.08 10.55
CA THR A 620 -5.20 -24.67 10.33
C THR A 620 -6.70 -24.46 10.12
N HIS A 621 -7.35 -25.32 9.32
CA HIS A 621 -8.80 -25.32 9.17
C HIS A 621 -9.52 -25.57 10.49
N LEU A 622 -9.04 -26.56 11.25
CA LEU A 622 -9.59 -26.89 12.56
C LEU A 622 -9.43 -25.74 13.56
N LEU A 623 -8.34 -24.99 13.48
CA LEU A 623 -8.11 -23.79 14.31
C LEU A 623 -9.08 -22.67 13.93
N ASN A 624 -9.27 -22.40 12.64
CA ASN A 624 -10.24 -21.40 12.18
C ASN A 624 -11.65 -21.76 12.67
N TRP A 625 -12.05 -23.03 12.52
CA TRP A 625 -13.32 -23.53 13.05
C TRP A 625 -13.47 -23.32 14.56
N ALA A 626 -12.48 -23.69 15.36
CA ALA A 626 -12.53 -23.54 16.81
C ALA A 626 -12.59 -22.06 17.24
N LEU A 627 -11.87 -21.18 16.56
CA LEU A 627 -11.89 -19.74 16.83
C LEU A 627 -13.24 -19.10 16.47
N GLN A 628 -13.86 -19.49 15.35
CA GLN A 628 -15.18 -19.01 14.98
C GLN A 628 -16.25 -19.53 15.94
N LYS A 629 -16.20 -20.83 16.28
CA LYS A 629 -17.13 -21.46 17.21
C LYS A 629 -17.07 -20.87 18.62
N SER A 630 -15.88 -20.48 19.09
CA SER A 630 -15.72 -19.81 20.38
C SER A 630 -16.08 -18.32 20.36
N GLY A 631 -16.30 -17.72 19.19
CA GLY A 631 -16.49 -16.27 19.03
C GLY A 631 -15.21 -15.44 19.19
N LEU A 632 -14.05 -16.08 19.36
CA LEU A 632 -12.76 -15.39 19.42
C LEU A 632 -12.32 -14.83 18.07
N GLY A 633 -12.69 -15.48 16.98
CA GLY A 633 -12.26 -15.14 15.63
C GLY A 633 -13.40 -15.09 14.63
N TYR A 634 -13.32 -14.16 13.68
CA TYR A 634 -14.34 -13.90 12.66
C TYR A 634 -13.80 -14.13 11.24
N GLY A 635 -12.75 -14.94 11.11
CA GLY A 635 -12.17 -15.31 9.82
C GLY A 635 -10.68 -15.00 9.69
N GLN A 636 -10.06 -15.65 8.70
CA GLN A 636 -8.63 -15.59 8.40
C GLN A 636 -8.24 -14.28 7.70
N LYS A 637 -7.13 -13.68 8.15
CA LYS A 637 -6.47 -12.53 7.51
C LYS A 637 -5.09 -12.87 6.94
N GLY A 638 -4.50 -13.98 7.39
CA GLY A 638 -3.24 -14.48 6.86
C GLY A 638 -2.93 -15.86 7.41
N SER A 639 -2.21 -16.67 6.65
CA SER A 639 -1.75 -17.99 7.11
C SER A 639 -0.34 -18.28 6.60
N SER A 640 0.41 -19.08 7.34
CA SER A 640 1.67 -19.67 6.91
C SER A 640 1.81 -21.03 7.60
N VAL A 641 1.95 -22.08 6.80
CA VAL A 641 1.89 -23.48 7.22
C VAL A 641 3.17 -24.18 6.77
N ASP A 642 3.89 -24.76 7.72
CA ASP A 642 5.10 -25.55 7.50
C ASP A 642 4.93 -26.94 8.11
N CYS A 643 5.92 -27.83 7.96
CA CYS A 643 5.75 -29.25 8.29
C CYS A 643 5.52 -29.56 9.78
N ASP A 644 5.82 -28.63 10.67
CA ASP A 644 5.76 -28.81 12.13
C ASP A 644 5.01 -27.68 12.88
N ARG A 645 4.61 -26.62 12.15
CA ARG A 645 4.07 -25.41 12.75
C ARG A 645 3.14 -24.67 11.79
N LEU A 646 2.27 -23.87 12.37
CA LEU A 646 1.43 -22.93 11.65
C LEU A 646 1.43 -21.56 12.32
N ARG A 647 1.27 -20.53 11.50
CA ARG A 647 0.97 -19.15 11.88
C ARG A 647 -0.39 -18.80 11.30
N PHE A 648 -1.31 -18.42 12.16
CA PHE A 648 -2.67 -18.07 11.78
C PHE A 648 -3.01 -16.66 12.24
N ASP A 649 -3.28 -15.77 11.29
CA ASP A 649 -3.71 -14.41 11.54
C ASP A 649 -5.21 -14.32 11.35
N TYR A 650 -5.94 -13.82 12.35
CA TYR A 650 -7.39 -13.82 12.37
C TYR A 650 -7.95 -12.49 12.87
N SER A 651 -9.16 -12.17 12.41
CA SER A 651 -9.90 -11.02 12.92
C SER A 651 -10.61 -11.34 14.22
N THR A 652 -10.53 -10.46 15.21
CA THR A 652 -11.21 -10.58 16.52
C THR A 652 -12.22 -9.45 16.69
N GLY A 653 -13.38 -9.73 17.29
CA GLY A 653 -14.50 -8.78 17.44
C GLY A 653 -14.32 -7.82 18.62
N ASP A 654 -13.75 -8.33 19.71
CA ASP A 654 -13.45 -7.58 20.92
C ASP A 654 -11.97 -7.65 21.27
N ASP A 655 -11.29 -6.50 21.22
CA ASP A 655 -9.97 -6.31 21.82
C ASP A 655 -10.06 -6.08 23.35
N ASP A 656 -11.28 -5.94 23.89
CA ASP A 656 -11.58 -5.70 25.33
C ASP A 656 -11.67 -6.98 26.16
N VAL A 657 -11.66 -8.18 25.54
CA VAL A 657 -11.57 -9.45 26.27
C VAL A 657 -10.28 -9.48 27.09
N GLY A 658 -10.42 -9.59 28.41
CA GLY A 658 -9.29 -9.62 29.33
C GLY A 658 -8.31 -10.73 28.99
N LYS A 659 -7.01 -10.51 29.21
CA LYS A 659 -5.95 -11.47 28.86
C LYS A 659 -6.22 -12.88 29.42
N ASP A 660 -6.71 -12.96 30.65
CA ASP A 660 -6.96 -14.24 31.33
C ASP A 660 -8.18 -14.97 30.73
N GLU A 661 -9.27 -14.24 30.48
CA GLU A 661 -10.47 -14.76 29.81
C GLU A 661 -10.14 -15.27 28.40
N ARG A 662 -9.38 -14.50 27.62
CA ARG A 662 -8.92 -14.91 26.29
C ARG A 662 -8.08 -16.18 26.34
N THR A 663 -7.18 -16.27 27.33
CA THR A 663 -6.35 -17.46 27.51
C THR A 663 -7.21 -18.68 27.83
N GLU A 664 -8.29 -18.53 28.60
CA GLU A 664 -9.22 -19.62 28.89
C GLU A 664 -10.03 -20.05 27.65
N MET A 665 -10.51 -19.09 26.86
CA MET A 665 -11.19 -19.40 25.59
C MET A 665 -10.25 -20.12 24.60
N LEU A 666 -8.97 -19.74 24.54
CA LEU A 666 -7.98 -20.43 23.70
C LEU A 666 -7.68 -21.84 24.21
N LYS A 667 -7.69 -22.08 25.52
CA LYS A 667 -7.61 -23.44 26.08
C LYS A 667 -8.81 -24.29 25.65
N GLU A 668 -10.01 -23.71 25.64
CA GLU A 668 -11.20 -24.41 25.16
C GLU A 668 -11.09 -24.73 23.67
N CYS A 669 -10.62 -23.78 22.85
CA CYS A 669 -10.35 -24.00 21.43
C CYS A 669 -9.39 -25.18 21.24
N GLU A 670 -8.23 -25.15 21.91
CA GLU A 670 -7.24 -26.24 21.80
C GLU A 670 -7.83 -27.59 22.26
N ARG A 671 -8.65 -27.61 23.31
CA ARG A 671 -9.30 -28.83 23.80
C ARG A 671 -10.30 -29.39 22.78
N GLU A 672 -11.16 -28.54 22.23
CA GLU A 672 -12.15 -28.94 21.24
C GLU A 672 -11.49 -29.41 19.94
N MET A 673 -10.40 -28.75 19.51
CA MET A 673 -9.59 -29.22 18.38
C MET A 673 -9.01 -30.62 18.63
N ASN A 674 -8.35 -30.84 19.78
CA ASN A 674 -7.76 -32.15 20.09
C ASN A 674 -8.82 -33.26 20.30
N LYS A 675 -9.99 -32.90 20.82
CA LYS A 675 -11.14 -33.81 20.90
C LYS A 675 -11.65 -34.20 19.52
N PHE A 676 -11.74 -33.24 18.59
CA PHE A 676 -12.10 -33.49 17.20
C PHE A 676 -11.08 -34.40 16.51
N ILE A 677 -9.78 -34.12 16.69
CA ILE A 677 -8.68 -34.98 16.19
C ILE A 677 -8.83 -36.41 16.73
N LYS A 678 -9.07 -36.57 18.04
CA LYS A 678 -9.22 -37.90 18.66
C LYS A 678 -10.42 -38.68 18.11
N ASN A 679 -11.54 -38.01 17.85
CA ASN A 679 -12.73 -38.64 17.29
C ASN A 679 -12.54 -39.04 15.82
N GLY A 680 -11.65 -38.34 15.12
CA GLY A 680 -11.40 -38.55 13.70
C GLY A 680 -12.51 -37.98 12.82
N GLY A 681 -12.31 -38.11 11.51
CA GLY A 681 -13.22 -37.59 10.51
C GLY A 681 -12.56 -37.62 9.15
N LYS A 682 -13.21 -38.26 8.17
CA LYS A 682 -12.67 -38.33 6.82
C LYS A 682 -12.66 -36.94 6.18
N THR A 683 -11.57 -36.62 5.51
CA THR A 683 -11.51 -35.42 4.66
C THR A 683 -12.28 -35.68 3.38
N ILE A 684 -13.26 -34.82 3.11
CA ILE A 684 -14.09 -34.85 1.92
C ILE A 684 -13.72 -33.66 1.05
N VAL A 685 -13.51 -33.92 -0.23
CA VAL A 685 -13.15 -32.90 -1.22
C VAL A 685 -14.20 -32.93 -2.32
N ILE A 686 -14.79 -31.79 -2.61
CA ILE A 686 -15.73 -31.62 -3.72
C ILE A 686 -15.24 -30.49 -4.64
N GLU A 687 -15.33 -30.70 -5.94
CA GLU A 687 -15.18 -29.64 -6.94
C GLU A 687 -16.59 -29.19 -7.35
N THR A 688 -16.87 -27.90 -7.21
CA THR A 688 -18.21 -27.34 -7.46
C THR A 688 -18.13 -25.91 -7.98
N SER A 689 -19.23 -25.29 -8.37
CA SER A 689 -19.26 -23.87 -8.75
C SER A 689 -19.20 -22.97 -7.52
N VAL A 690 -18.80 -21.71 -7.70
CA VAL A 690 -18.84 -20.69 -6.63
C VAL A 690 -20.25 -20.54 -6.05
N GLU A 691 -21.27 -20.56 -6.91
CA GLU A 691 -22.68 -20.43 -6.54
C GLU A 691 -23.15 -21.56 -5.63
N GLU A 692 -22.76 -22.80 -5.93
CA GLU A 692 -23.09 -23.97 -5.10
C GLU A 692 -22.28 -23.98 -3.80
N ALA A 693 -21.01 -23.59 -3.84
CA ALA A 693 -20.19 -23.49 -2.63
C ALA A 693 -20.76 -22.47 -1.64
N LYS A 694 -21.31 -21.34 -2.12
CA LYS A 694 -21.97 -20.33 -1.26
C LYS A 694 -23.23 -20.83 -0.55
N LYS A 695 -23.85 -21.92 -1.03
CA LYS A 695 -25.03 -22.54 -0.39
C LYS A 695 -24.65 -23.44 0.79
N ILE A 696 -23.37 -23.70 1.02
CA ILE A 696 -22.89 -24.51 2.14
C ILE A 696 -22.98 -23.68 3.42
N GLU A 697 -23.90 -24.06 4.31
CA GLU A 697 -24.24 -23.29 5.51
C GLU A 697 -23.08 -23.08 6.48
N ASN A 698 -22.20 -24.07 6.62
CA ASN A 698 -21.04 -24.04 7.52
C ASN A 698 -19.72 -23.66 6.84
N LEU A 699 -19.77 -23.02 5.66
CA LEU A 699 -18.58 -22.54 4.98
C LEU A 699 -17.92 -21.40 5.77
N GLN A 700 -16.65 -21.58 6.14
CA GLN A 700 -15.94 -20.70 7.07
C GLN A 700 -15.14 -19.59 6.38
N SER A 701 -15.10 -19.61 5.05
CA SER A 701 -14.34 -18.70 4.21
C SER A 701 -15.28 -17.87 3.33
N ASP A 702 -15.11 -16.55 3.33
CA ASP A 702 -15.75 -15.69 2.34
C ASP A 702 -15.24 -16.05 0.94
N ILE A 703 -16.14 -16.47 0.04
CA ILE A 703 -15.79 -16.74 -1.35
C ILE A 703 -15.69 -15.42 -2.10
N LYS A 704 -14.45 -15.04 -2.44
CA LYS A 704 -14.12 -13.87 -3.25
C LYS A 704 -14.32 -14.18 -4.73
N GLU A 705 -15.52 -13.91 -5.25
CA GLU A 705 -15.95 -14.20 -6.63
C GLU A 705 -15.02 -13.62 -7.70
N ASP A 706 -14.51 -12.41 -7.44
CA ASP A 706 -13.55 -11.67 -8.25
C ASP A 706 -12.21 -12.38 -8.46
N ARG A 707 -11.84 -13.32 -7.58
CA ARG A 707 -10.58 -14.10 -7.68
C ARG A 707 -10.72 -15.42 -8.43
N ILE A 708 -11.93 -15.91 -8.62
CA ILE A 708 -12.22 -17.27 -9.10
C ILE A 708 -12.81 -17.25 -10.52
N GLY A 709 -13.49 -16.15 -10.90
CA GLY A 709 -14.12 -16.01 -12.21
C GLY A 709 -15.19 -17.09 -12.44
N GLU A 710 -15.32 -17.58 -13.67
CA GLU A 710 -16.24 -18.68 -14.04
C GLU A 710 -15.70 -20.09 -13.67
N SER A 711 -14.64 -20.18 -12.85
CA SER A 711 -13.96 -21.44 -12.56
C SER A 711 -14.63 -22.23 -11.42
N SER A 712 -14.44 -23.55 -11.42
CA SER A 712 -14.82 -24.41 -10.30
C SER A 712 -13.93 -24.18 -9.08
N VAL A 713 -14.53 -24.24 -7.87
CA VAL A 713 -13.83 -24.19 -6.58
C VAL A 713 -13.68 -25.58 -5.98
N ARG A 714 -12.56 -25.79 -5.29
CA ARG A 714 -12.31 -26.98 -4.48
C ARG A 714 -12.70 -26.69 -3.03
N VAL A 715 -13.76 -27.33 -2.55
CA VAL A 715 -14.23 -27.24 -1.17
C VAL A 715 -13.73 -28.45 -0.39
N VAL A 716 -13.13 -28.19 0.76
CA VAL A 716 -12.58 -29.21 1.67
C VAL A 716 -13.39 -29.20 2.94
N SER A 717 -13.87 -30.37 3.35
CA SER A 717 -14.56 -30.62 4.61
C SER A 717 -13.79 -31.63 5.44
N LEU A 718 -13.55 -31.30 6.72
CA LEU A 718 -12.85 -32.16 7.67
C LEU A 718 -13.87 -32.92 8.54
N GLY A 719 -14.47 -33.99 7.98
CA GLY A 719 -15.54 -34.77 8.61
C GLY A 719 -16.88 -34.61 7.90
N THR A 720 -17.97 -35.11 8.52
CA THR A 720 -19.33 -35.01 7.98
C THR A 720 -20.28 -34.39 9.00
N GLY A 721 -21.14 -33.47 8.56
CA GLY A 721 -22.15 -32.82 9.39
C GLY A 721 -22.11 -31.30 9.28
N ILE A 722 -22.88 -30.61 10.12
CA ILE A 722 -22.97 -29.15 10.12
C ILE A 722 -21.92 -28.47 11.02
N ASP A 723 -21.44 -29.18 12.05
CA ASP A 723 -20.44 -28.69 13.01
C ASP A 723 -19.06 -29.28 12.70
N VAL A 724 -18.60 -29.07 11.47
CA VAL A 724 -17.27 -29.49 10.99
C VAL A 724 -16.59 -28.34 10.23
N PRO A 725 -15.24 -28.29 10.18
CA PRO A 725 -14.52 -27.31 9.38
C PRO A 725 -14.79 -27.50 7.89
N VAL A 726 -15.20 -26.43 7.19
CA VAL A 726 -15.43 -26.43 5.74
C VAL A 726 -14.91 -25.14 5.12
N GLU A 727 -14.01 -25.26 4.15
CA GLU A 727 -13.39 -24.10 3.49
C GLU A 727 -13.11 -24.36 2.00
N CYS A 728 -13.10 -23.29 1.21
CA CYS A 728 -12.56 -23.34 -0.15
C CYS A 728 -11.03 -23.37 -0.09
N CYS A 729 -10.41 -24.52 -0.39
CA CYS A 729 -8.97 -24.71 -0.22
C CYS A 729 -8.34 -25.57 -1.33
N SER A 730 -7.23 -25.08 -1.88
CA SER A 730 -6.41 -25.80 -2.86
C SER A 730 -5.19 -26.51 -2.24
N GLY A 731 -5.12 -26.59 -0.91
CA GLY A 731 -4.06 -27.26 -0.18
C GLY A 731 -4.11 -28.79 -0.24
N THR A 732 -3.03 -29.42 0.19
CA THR A 732 -3.01 -30.87 0.49
C THR A 732 -3.43 -31.10 1.93
N HIS A 733 -4.33 -32.05 2.16
CA HIS A 733 -4.92 -32.32 3.46
C HIS A 733 -4.73 -33.79 3.86
N VAL A 734 -4.76 -34.06 5.16
CA VAL A 734 -4.76 -35.44 5.66
C VAL A 734 -6.01 -36.18 5.20
N HIS A 735 -5.91 -37.49 5.00
CA HIS A 735 -7.05 -38.35 4.64
C HIS A 735 -8.08 -38.46 5.77
N ASP A 736 -7.63 -38.50 7.02
CA ASP A 736 -8.48 -38.44 8.21
C ASP A 736 -7.89 -37.45 9.22
N VAL A 737 -8.75 -36.66 9.86
CA VAL A 737 -8.37 -35.61 10.82
C VAL A 737 -7.58 -36.17 12.01
N SER A 738 -7.81 -37.43 12.40
CA SER A 738 -7.03 -38.11 13.45
C SER A 738 -5.53 -38.18 13.16
N MET A 739 -5.13 -38.10 11.89
CA MET A 739 -3.73 -38.13 11.49
C MET A 739 -2.95 -36.86 11.80
N ILE A 740 -3.64 -35.76 12.15
CA ILE A 740 -2.99 -34.56 12.70
C ILE A 740 -2.20 -34.93 13.96
N GLY A 741 -2.70 -35.89 14.74
CA GLY A 741 -2.06 -36.39 15.96
C GLY A 741 -2.33 -35.49 17.16
N ASP A 742 -1.68 -34.33 17.21
CA ASP A 742 -1.78 -33.37 18.32
C ASP A 742 -1.60 -31.94 17.79
N ILE A 743 -2.16 -30.97 18.49
CA ILE A 743 -1.98 -29.54 18.23
C ILE A 743 -1.84 -28.77 19.54
N ALA A 744 -0.80 -27.92 19.61
CA ALA A 744 -0.51 -27.09 20.77
C ALA A 744 -0.37 -25.62 20.37
N ILE A 745 -1.18 -24.74 20.97
CA ILE A 745 -1.10 -23.30 20.76
C ILE A 745 0.07 -22.75 21.59
N MET A 746 1.04 -22.13 20.92
CA MET A 746 2.26 -21.62 21.57
C MET A 746 2.12 -20.17 22.01
N SER A 747 1.41 -19.35 21.23
CA SER A 747 1.19 -17.95 21.55
C SER A 747 0.01 -17.36 20.80
N ASP A 748 -0.62 -16.36 21.40
CA ASP A 748 -1.60 -15.46 20.78
C ASP A 748 -1.18 -14.01 21.01
N LYS A 749 -0.94 -13.26 19.93
CA LYS A 749 -0.42 -11.88 19.98
C LYS A 749 -1.31 -10.94 19.19
N SER A 750 -1.58 -9.75 19.73
CA SER A 750 -2.18 -8.66 18.95
C SER A 750 -1.17 -8.13 17.93
N MET A 751 -1.63 -7.97 16.69
CA MET A 751 -0.87 -7.42 15.57
C MET A 751 -1.39 -6.03 15.16
N GLY A 752 -2.38 -5.50 15.89
CA GLY A 752 -3.14 -4.31 15.55
C GLY A 752 -4.57 -4.42 16.07
N GLN A 753 -5.41 -3.43 15.75
CA GLN A 753 -6.82 -3.45 16.12
C GLN A 753 -7.55 -4.57 15.39
N LYS A 754 -8.33 -5.38 16.13
CA LYS A 754 -9.11 -6.50 15.60
C LYS A 754 -8.30 -7.51 14.78
N LEU A 755 -6.97 -7.54 14.93
CA LEU A 755 -6.09 -8.47 14.23
C LEU A 755 -5.13 -9.13 15.21
N ARG A 756 -5.15 -10.46 15.23
CA ARG A 756 -4.30 -11.25 16.12
C ARG A 756 -3.63 -12.38 15.37
N ARG A 757 -2.53 -12.85 15.92
CA ARG A 757 -1.68 -13.92 15.38
C ARG A 757 -1.53 -15.02 16.40
N ILE A 758 -1.93 -16.22 16.02
CA ILE A 758 -1.63 -17.47 16.72
C ILE A 758 -0.44 -18.15 16.07
N ILE A 759 0.44 -18.69 16.89
CA ILE A 759 1.44 -19.68 16.49
C ILE A 759 1.08 -20.99 17.17
N ALA A 760 1.00 -22.09 16.41
CA ALA A 760 0.75 -23.42 16.94
C ALA A 760 1.73 -24.44 16.34
N LEU A 761 2.00 -25.49 17.11
CA LEU A 761 2.73 -26.68 16.68
C LEU A 761 1.76 -27.81 16.39
N THR A 762 2.15 -28.74 15.52
CA THR A 762 1.32 -29.90 15.14
C THR A 762 2.10 -31.21 15.15
N GLY A 763 1.39 -32.32 15.30
CA GLY A 763 1.97 -33.67 15.29
C GLY A 763 3.04 -33.86 16.36
N ASP A 764 4.15 -34.51 16.01
CA ASP A 764 5.21 -34.87 16.94
C ASP A 764 5.80 -33.68 17.71
N GLU A 765 5.91 -32.50 17.09
CA GLU A 765 6.44 -31.31 17.77
C GLU A 765 5.46 -30.76 18.81
N ALA A 766 4.14 -30.86 18.57
CA ALA A 766 3.14 -30.54 19.58
C ALA A 766 3.25 -31.48 20.79
N SER A 767 3.33 -32.78 20.56
CA SER A 767 3.47 -33.77 21.65
C SER A 767 4.77 -33.58 22.43
N LYS A 768 5.91 -33.36 21.77
CA LYS A 768 7.18 -33.04 22.44
C LYS A 768 7.10 -31.78 23.30
N SER A 769 6.36 -30.76 22.84
CA SER A 769 6.17 -29.51 23.59
C SER A 769 5.36 -29.74 24.88
N ARG A 770 4.33 -30.59 24.82
CA ARG A 770 3.54 -30.99 26.00
C ARG A 770 4.36 -31.83 26.97
N ASP A 771 5.09 -32.82 26.48
CA ASP A 771 5.97 -33.67 27.31
C ASP A 771 7.02 -32.82 28.05
N TYR A 772 7.60 -31.83 27.36
CA TYR A 772 8.52 -30.87 27.97
C TYR A 772 7.84 -30.05 29.08
N ALA A 773 6.62 -29.56 28.83
CA ALA A 773 5.86 -28.79 29.81
C ALA A 773 5.48 -29.63 31.04
N GLU A 774 5.03 -30.87 30.84
CA GLU A 774 4.65 -31.80 31.92
C GLU A 774 5.85 -32.18 32.77
N LYS A 775 6.98 -32.55 32.14
CA LYS A 775 8.22 -32.85 32.85
C LYS A 775 8.69 -31.65 33.66
N THR A 776 8.64 -30.46 33.07
CA THR A 776 9.00 -29.22 33.76
C THR A 776 8.08 -28.95 34.95
N PHE A 777 6.79 -29.24 34.82
CA PHE A 777 5.81 -29.08 35.89
C PHE A 777 6.09 -30.01 37.07
N GLU A 778 6.31 -31.30 36.81
CA GLU A 778 6.61 -32.30 37.86
C GLU A 778 7.97 -32.04 38.52
N ASP A 779 8.99 -31.66 37.73
CA ASP A 779 10.28 -31.23 38.25
C ASP A 779 10.13 -30.04 39.21
N LEU A 780 9.39 -28.99 38.83
CA LEU A 780 9.15 -27.84 39.70
C LEU A 780 8.34 -28.21 40.96
N LYS A 781 7.34 -29.09 40.82
CA LYS A 781 6.47 -29.51 41.92
C LYS A 781 7.24 -30.26 43.01
N SER A 782 8.21 -31.09 42.62
CA SER A 782 9.08 -31.83 43.54
C SER A 782 10.13 -30.96 44.26
N MET A 783 10.44 -29.77 43.74
CA MET A 783 11.41 -28.84 44.34
C MET A 783 10.81 -27.99 45.47
N ASN A 784 11.66 -27.58 46.41
CA ASN A 784 11.29 -26.59 47.42
C ASN A 784 11.14 -25.17 46.82
N PRO A 785 10.46 -24.23 47.50
CA PRO A 785 10.22 -22.90 46.95
C PRO A 785 11.49 -22.14 46.48
N LYS A 786 12.58 -22.17 47.25
CA LYS A 786 13.82 -21.46 46.88
C LYS A 786 14.46 -22.04 45.61
N GLU A 787 14.40 -23.36 45.44
CA GLU A 787 14.91 -24.06 44.26
C GLU A 787 14.07 -23.82 43.01
N ARG A 788 12.73 -23.76 43.13
CA ARG A 788 11.82 -23.45 42.01
C ARG A 788 12.16 -22.15 41.31
N SER A 789 12.46 -21.09 42.06
CA SER A 789 12.82 -19.78 41.50
C SER A 789 14.14 -19.81 40.72
N LYS A 790 15.08 -20.69 41.09
CA LYS A 790 16.35 -20.89 40.37
C LYS A 790 16.15 -21.76 39.13
N ALA A 791 15.32 -22.80 39.23
CA ALA A 791 14.96 -23.68 38.12
C ALA A 791 14.13 -22.96 37.05
N ALA A 792 13.23 -22.05 37.45
CA ALA A 792 12.40 -21.26 36.54
C ALA A 792 13.19 -20.44 35.51
N LYS A 793 14.39 -19.98 35.88
CA LYS A 793 15.30 -19.25 34.97
C LYS A 793 15.91 -20.12 33.87
N LYS A 794 15.84 -21.45 34.01
CA LYS A 794 16.37 -22.43 33.05
C LYS A 794 15.30 -23.00 32.13
N ILE A 795 14.02 -22.65 32.33
CA ILE A 795 12.91 -23.11 31.50
C ILE A 795 12.97 -22.42 30.14
N ASP A 796 12.93 -23.20 29.07
CA ASP A 796 12.72 -22.68 27.72
C ASP A 796 11.23 -22.45 27.48
N TRP A 797 10.77 -21.25 27.83
CA TRP A 797 9.36 -20.86 27.66
C TRP A 797 8.88 -20.88 26.20
N LYS A 798 9.79 -20.89 25.22
CA LYS A 798 9.42 -21.02 23.80
C LYS A 798 8.93 -22.42 23.45
N ARG A 799 9.23 -23.41 24.29
CA ARG A 799 8.80 -24.82 24.13
C ARG A 799 7.57 -25.18 24.94
N VAL A 800 7.03 -24.25 25.73
CA VAL A 800 5.87 -24.49 26.59
C VAL A 800 4.61 -23.98 25.90
N PRO A 801 3.59 -24.84 25.68
CA PRO A 801 2.29 -24.40 25.16
C PRO A 801 1.65 -23.31 26.02
N LEU A 802 0.90 -22.41 25.41
CA LEU A 802 0.22 -21.29 26.08
C LEU A 802 -0.65 -21.78 27.25
N VAL A 803 -1.32 -22.92 27.07
CA VAL A 803 -2.18 -23.56 28.08
C VAL A 803 -1.40 -23.99 29.32
N ASP A 804 -0.16 -24.44 29.14
CA ASP A 804 0.75 -24.90 30.21
C ASP A 804 1.53 -23.75 30.86
N GLN A 805 1.75 -22.66 30.13
CA GLN A 805 2.45 -21.48 30.67
C GLN A 805 1.72 -20.93 31.90
N TYR A 806 0.39 -20.90 31.87
CA TYR A 806 -0.42 -20.46 33.02
C TYR A 806 -0.25 -21.41 34.22
N ARG A 807 -0.33 -22.72 33.97
CA ARG A 807 -0.16 -23.77 34.99
C ARG A 807 1.21 -23.66 35.67
N LEU A 808 2.30 -23.55 34.90
CA LEU A 808 3.65 -23.33 35.42
C LEU A 808 3.80 -21.99 36.15
N SER A 809 3.24 -20.90 35.61
CA SER A 809 3.29 -19.58 36.23
C SER A 809 2.58 -19.55 37.59
N SER A 810 1.46 -20.28 37.73
CA SER A 810 0.71 -20.40 38.97
C SER A 810 1.50 -21.12 40.09
N LEU A 811 2.29 -22.13 39.72
CA LEU A 811 3.21 -22.81 40.65
C LEU A 811 4.32 -21.88 41.14
N LEU A 812 4.78 -20.96 40.30
CA LEU A 812 5.84 -20.00 40.61
C LEU A 812 5.33 -18.80 41.41
N SER A 813 4.09 -18.36 41.18
CA SER A 813 3.51 -17.16 41.81
C SER A 813 3.06 -17.35 43.26
N LYS A 814 2.78 -18.59 43.70
CA LYS A 814 2.47 -18.94 45.10
C LYS A 814 3.58 -18.57 46.12
N GLN A 815 4.72 -18.04 45.68
CA GLN A 815 5.80 -17.54 46.54
C GLN A 815 5.70 -16.06 46.93
N LYS A 816 4.96 -15.21 46.19
CA LYS A 816 4.94 -13.76 46.49
C LYS A 816 4.04 -13.37 47.67
N LYS A 817 3.36 -14.32 48.31
CA LYS A 817 2.37 -14.08 49.39
C LYS A 817 2.78 -14.60 50.78
N HIS A 818 4.04 -14.97 51.00
CA HIS A 818 4.55 -15.29 52.34
C HIS A 818 5.83 -14.52 52.67
#